data_AF-A0A0K1EF30-F1
#
_entry.id   AF-A0A0K1EF30-F1
#
_cell.length_a   1.000
_cell.length_b   1.000
_cell.length_c   1.000
_cell.angle_alpha   90.00
_cell.angle_beta   90.00
_cell.angle_gamma   90.00
#
_symmetry.space_group_name_H-M   'P 1'
#
loop_
_entity.id
_entity.type
_entity.pdbx_description
1 polymer ?
#
loop_
_entity_poly.entity_id
_entity_poly.type
_entity_poly.pdbx_seq_one_letter_code
_entity_poly.pdbx_strand_id
1 'polypeptide(L)'
;MPGMAGPSAVEASACSVLLLDLQARDDGFIGEPALTALAERLAADGRKVRLARLVHEHAEAREKAEAAASMRRFLGEVQAAVRAAGAEVVVLVRAWDGAVVEAARYGLRDGAVLVRLARGVRAELDGAFDHVVDEEGLHALLRGEAPATAEFRRLKASDLRRQLAVMQVAGSGALGGEARGAEGVEIVGARGRATLSGPSGGCPYLADARKNPVFDALSLDPARVQTRGCSFCLDNTGAYAAVSAEQVVGAWIAQLRALRAAAPRGERIEVLLTDERPHPHLPALFETLMHEPGLGPIELLWKSRVDWLLEFAESAVAPACALAEASGSVLHLYLVGFESFDREALALFNKGHGPEESERAIALMRAFEARFPGTFVFREHRAHGFLLFTPWTSPASLLENASWMRRLRFHELRADAIQTRLRLYPRTPLHHLAVRDGLLVEASEEGRGDRAAEQGYDASAPWRFQDARVEAIFQLAQAVRGLDRDRGLTDADVIDVATRYVVRWPGLAAVPGSCALALRAGVEAWGAPLGALVEMLGPAGAGFDPEIEALALGENASSETVGRRAVLKESVRATDAEALARAYQAMGFAAEVIAHHGMERRSGLHGASEEHAVVAVARDEAVLGEVRGLHRVVAGAGPATERRTAARRLGGLMGYPGCCAELFAARLEQGDNQDLERAPYLRAPEQPLASVLHRTGLLRLISHHPCAPGCVASVANAEGVLGRLAALCAAAATGARATLAMASLFLDYERYAVVEGGFEGERFVLHGAKARSVGRGRGFAELLAQASWVRLGPDGVTLGSPDGSTRKVSGPRPLLVEPGKPLAAPARGALLPEAVPKREDALRLPGTIRPGVRAGGFTIASVATGDAASTITLARGEERLAVRVRAHAEGVPYAIRIGAWAVDLDVDALGALGDEARAAVGLLVRALAPAARAVR
;
A
#
# COMPACT_ATOMS: atom_id res chain seq x y z
N MET A 1 -44.76 -73.49 -17.83
CA MET A 1 -44.46 -72.08 -17.48
C MET A 1 -43.86 -72.05 -16.07
N PRO A 2 -42.54 -71.88 -15.91
CA PRO A 2 -41.92 -71.58 -14.63
C PRO A 2 -41.84 -70.06 -14.43
N GLY A 3 -42.23 -69.59 -13.25
CA GLY A 3 -42.23 -68.18 -12.88
C GLY A 3 -40.80 -67.62 -12.82
N MET A 4 -40.55 -66.56 -13.59
CA MET A 4 -39.36 -65.74 -13.43
C MET A 4 -39.49 -64.95 -12.12
N ALA A 5 -38.63 -65.27 -11.16
CA ALA A 5 -38.36 -64.40 -10.03
C ALA A 5 -37.83 -63.08 -10.59
N GLY A 6 -38.54 -61.98 -10.29
CA GLY A 6 -38.07 -60.63 -10.64
C GLY A 6 -36.70 -60.38 -10.01
N PRO A 7 -35.83 -59.59 -10.67
CA PRO A 7 -34.53 -59.27 -10.12
C PRO A 7 -34.70 -58.68 -8.72
N SER A 8 -34.10 -59.35 -7.74
CA SER A 8 -33.88 -58.80 -6.40
C SER A 8 -33.36 -57.38 -6.58
N ALA A 9 -34.10 -56.41 -6.03
CA ALA A 9 -33.66 -55.02 -5.97
C ALA A 9 -32.33 -55.03 -5.23
N VAL A 10 -31.23 -55.02 -5.99
CA VAL A 10 -29.91 -54.75 -5.46
C VAL A 10 -30.05 -53.40 -4.78
N GLU A 11 -29.98 -53.38 -3.46
CA GLU A 11 -29.93 -52.14 -2.68
C GLU A 11 -28.80 -51.31 -3.28
N ALA A 12 -29.18 -50.32 -4.09
CA ALA A 12 -28.22 -49.39 -4.66
C ALA A 12 -27.59 -48.69 -3.46
N SER A 13 -26.33 -49.06 -3.16
CA SER A 13 -25.58 -48.46 -2.08
C SER A 13 -25.70 -46.95 -2.18
N ALA A 14 -26.20 -46.31 -1.13
CA ALA A 14 -26.53 -44.90 -1.15
C ALA A 14 -25.24 -44.08 -1.34
N CYS A 15 -25.00 -43.64 -2.58
CA CYS A 15 -23.85 -42.83 -2.93
C CYS A 15 -23.79 -41.58 -2.05
N SER A 16 -22.63 -41.34 -1.43
CA SER A 16 -22.41 -40.20 -0.53
C SER A 16 -21.76 -39.03 -1.25
N VAL A 17 -22.31 -37.84 -1.06
CA VAL A 17 -21.88 -36.61 -1.74
C VAL A 17 -21.46 -35.57 -0.71
N LEU A 18 -20.28 -34.96 -0.92
CA LEU A 18 -19.84 -33.76 -0.22
C LEU A 18 -19.88 -32.58 -1.16
N LEU A 19 -20.64 -31.55 -0.80
CA LEU A 19 -20.63 -30.25 -1.47
C LEU A 19 -19.73 -29.30 -0.67
N LEU A 20 -18.74 -28.69 -1.33
CA LEU A 20 -17.85 -27.70 -0.74
C LEU A 20 -18.26 -26.29 -1.21
N ASP A 21 -18.71 -25.47 -0.27
CA ASP A 21 -18.93 -24.03 -0.44
C ASP A 21 -17.75 -23.30 0.19
N LEU A 22 -16.73 -23.06 -0.63
CA LEU A 22 -15.48 -22.45 -0.20
C LEU A 22 -15.54 -20.94 -0.47
N GLN A 23 -15.05 -20.15 0.48
CA GLN A 23 -14.97 -18.69 0.36
C GLN A 23 -13.55 -18.21 0.66
N ALA A 24 -13.04 -17.26 -0.13
CA ALA A 24 -11.71 -16.70 0.06
C ALA A 24 -11.63 -15.64 1.17
N ARG A 25 -12.79 -15.11 1.62
CA ARG A 25 -12.90 -14.04 2.62
C ARG A 25 -14.18 -14.18 3.44
N ASP A 26 -14.15 -13.69 4.67
CA ASP A 26 -15.28 -13.66 5.62
C ASP A 26 -16.30 -12.54 5.32
N ASP A 27 -15.85 -11.47 4.68
CA ASP A 27 -16.70 -10.43 4.08
C ASP A 27 -17.30 -10.85 2.73
N GLY A 28 -16.91 -12.01 2.21
CA GLY A 28 -17.43 -12.59 0.98
C GLY A 28 -18.92 -12.91 1.08
N PHE A 29 -19.55 -13.14 -0.07
CA PHE A 29 -20.93 -13.60 -0.15
C PHE A 29 -21.01 -15.08 0.26
N ILE A 30 -20.97 -15.36 1.57
CA ILE A 30 -21.02 -16.73 2.11
C ILE A 30 -22.42 -17.31 1.93
N GLY A 31 -22.51 -18.55 1.42
CA GLY A 31 -23.73 -19.35 1.40
C GLY A 31 -24.43 -19.29 0.04
N GLU A 32 -23.86 -19.94 -0.98
CA GLU A 32 -24.48 -19.96 -2.31
C GLU A 32 -25.85 -20.68 -2.26
N PRO A 33 -26.99 -19.99 -2.47
CA PRO A 33 -28.31 -20.60 -2.29
C PRO A 33 -28.54 -21.80 -3.23
N ALA A 34 -27.94 -21.75 -4.42
CA ALA A 34 -28.01 -22.82 -5.39
C ALA A 34 -27.37 -24.13 -4.90
N LEU A 35 -26.31 -24.04 -4.09
CA LEU A 35 -25.63 -25.19 -3.49
C LEU A 35 -26.50 -25.88 -2.43
N THR A 36 -27.15 -25.08 -1.57
CA THR A 36 -28.09 -25.59 -0.57
C THR A 36 -29.27 -26.28 -1.26
N ALA A 37 -29.86 -25.63 -2.28
CA ALA A 37 -30.96 -26.21 -3.03
C ALA A 37 -30.55 -27.51 -3.76
N LEU A 38 -29.32 -27.57 -4.28
CA LEU A 38 -28.78 -28.80 -4.87
C LEU A 38 -28.64 -29.91 -3.81
N ALA A 39 -28.14 -29.57 -2.62
CA ALA A 39 -27.99 -30.54 -1.52
C ALA A 39 -29.32 -31.21 -1.17
N GLU A 40 -30.38 -30.42 -1.06
CA GLU A 40 -31.72 -30.89 -0.74
C GLU A 40 -32.31 -31.77 -1.84
N ARG A 41 -32.08 -31.43 -3.12
CA ARG A 41 -32.51 -32.28 -4.25
C ARG A 41 -31.80 -33.62 -4.26
N LEU A 42 -30.48 -33.61 -4.05
CA LEU A 42 -29.70 -34.83 -3.96
C LEU A 42 -30.15 -35.70 -2.78
N ALA A 43 -30.48 -35.09 -1.63
CA ALA A 43 -31.03 -35.82 -0.49
C ALA A 43 -32.44 -36.39 -0.77
N ALA A 44 -33.30 -35.63 -1.45
CA ALA A 44 -34.62 -36.10 -1.88
C ALA A 44 -34.54 -37.29 -2.86
N ASP A 45 -33.46 -37.36 -3.66
CA ASP A 45 -33.13 -38.50 -4.52
C ASP A 45 -32.51 -39.70 -3.74
N GLY A 46 -32.55 -39.67 -2.41
CA GLY A 46 -32.05 -40.74 -1.54
C GLY A 46 -30.54 -40.76 -1.33
N ARG A 47 -29.83 -39.68 -1.66
CA ARG A 47 -28.36 -39.60 -1.47
C ARG A 47 -28.02 -39.11 -0.07
N LYS A 48 -26.88 -39.57 0.46
CA LYS A 48 -26.34 -39.04 1.72
C LYS A 48 -25.52 -37.80 1.41
N VAL A 49 -26.03 -36.61 1.76
CA VAL A 49 -25.40 -35.35 1.37
C VAL A 49 -24.85 -34.60 2.59
N ARG A 50 -23.60 -34.15 2.50
CA ARG A 50 -23.00 -33.20 3.44
C ARG A 50 -22.63 -31.93 2.67
N LEU A 51 -22.94 -30.77 3.23
CA LEU A 51 -22.54 -29.45 2.71
C LEU A 51 -21.57 -28.82 3.72
N ALA A 52 -20.32 -28.61 3.32
CA ALA A 52 -19.33 -27.94 4.15
C ALA A 52 -19.09 -26.51 3.65
N ARG A 53 -19.26 -25.53 4.54
CA ARG A 53 -18.98 -24.11 4.30
C ARG A 53 -17.69 -23.73 4.98
N LEU A 54 -16.65 -23.46 4.20
CA LEU A 54 -15.33 -23.12 4.74
C LEU A 54 -14.94 -21.74 4.24
N VAL A 55 -14.41 -20.93 5.15
CA VAL A 55 -14.04 -19.54 4.86
C VAL A 55 -12.57 -19.37 5.18
N HIS A 56 -11.81 -18.94 4.19
CA HIS A 56 -10.44 -18.52 4.42
C HIS A 56 -10.48 -17.21 5.20
N GLU A 57 -10.04 -17.25 6.46
CA GLU A 57 -9.80 -16.05 7.26
C GLU A 57 -8.61 -15.29 6.65
N HIS A 58 -8.89 -14.52 5.60
CA HIS A 58 -7.92 -13.61 5.04
C HIS A 58 -7.76 -12.45 6.03
N ALA A 59 -6.94 -12.66 7.07
CA ALA A 59 -6.45 -11.55 7.86
C ALA A 59 -5.86 -10.52 6.88
N GLU A 60 -6.05 -9.23 7.15
CA GLU A 60 -5.22 -8.16 6.60
C GLU A 60 -3.77 -8.32 7.13
N ALA A 61 -3.21 -9.52 6.95
CA ALA A 61 -1.88 -9.91 7.34
C ALA A 61 -0.93 -8.96 6.64
N ARG A 62 -0.38 -8.03 7.43
CA ARG A 62 0.61 -7.07 6.95
C ARG A 62 1.89 -7.79 6.50
N GLU A 63 2.07 -9.03 6.95
CA GLU A 63 3.22 -9.86 6.66
C GLU A 63 2.87 -11.07 5.79
N LYS A 64 3.67 -11.29 4.73
CA LYS A 64 3.55 -12.42 3.80
C LYS A 64 3.55 -13.78 4.52
N ALA A 65 4.27 -13.89 5.65
CA ALA A 65 4.36 -15.12 6.44
C ALA A 65 3.04 -15.50 7.11
N GLU A 66 2.32 -14.52 7.66
CA GLU A 66 1.01 -14.71 8.29
C GLU A 66 -0.05 -15.08 7.25
N ALA A 67 -0.05 -14.41 6.09
CA ALA A 67 -0.95 -14.76 4.98
C ALA A 67 -0.73 -16.20 4.51
N ALA A 68 0.53 -16.61 4.35
CA ALA A 68 0.87 -17.98 3.97
C ALA A 68 0.49 -19.00 5.06
N ALA A 69 0.61 -18.65 6.34
CA ALA A 69 0.19 -19.51 7.45
C ALA A 69 -1.34 -19.66 7.52
N SER A 70 -2.09 -18.57 7.31
CA SER A 70 -3.55 -18.59 7.23
C SER A 70 -4.02 -19.47 6.06
N MET A 71 -3.44 -19.31 4.87
CA MET A 71 -3.77 -20.16 3.72
C MET A 71 -3.47 -21.64 4.01
N ARG A 72 -2.33 -21.98 4.61
CA ARG A 72 -2.03 -23.37 5.00
C ARG A 72 -3.06 -23.95 5.98
N ARG A 73 -3.56 -23.16 6.92
CA ARG A 73 -4.62 -23.60 7.85
C ARG A 73 -5.90 -23.89 7.09
N PHE A 74 -6.35 -22.96 6.25
CA PHE A 74 -7.54 -23.12 5.42
C PHE A 74 -7.47 -24.37 4.53
N LEU A 75 -6.35 -24.60 3.85
CA LEU A 75 -6.13 -25.81 3.04
C LEU A 75 -6.21 -27.08 3.90
N GLY A 76 -5.69 -27.05 5.13
CA GLY A 76 -5.82 -28.15 6.10
C GLY A 76 -7.27 -28.41 6.51
N GLU A 77 -8.09 -27.37 6.66
CA GLU A 77 -9.52 -27.48 6.96
C GLU A 77 -10.31 -28.08 5.79
N VAL A 78 -10.01 -27.67 4.56
CA VAL A 78 -10.58 -28.28 3.34
C VAL A 78 -10.28 -29.78 3.30
N GLN A 79 -9.01 -30.14 3.46
CA GLN A 79 -8.57 -31.53 3.48
C GLN A 79 -9.27 -32.34 4.59
N ALA A 80 -9.37 -31.79 5.80
CA ALA A 80 -10.01 -32.44 6.94
C ALA A 80 -11.52 -32.64 6.70
N ALA A 81 -12.22 -31.65 6.13
CA ALA A 81 -13.64 -31.74 5.80
C ALA A 81 -13.91 -32.84 4.76
N VAL A 82 -13.08 -32.93 3.72
CA VAL A 82 -13.20 -34.00 2.71
C VAL A 82 -12.99 -35.37 3.32
N ARG A 83 -11.91 -35.54 4.11
CA ARG A 83 -11.61 -36.81 4.78
C ARG A 83 -12.71 -37.24 5.75
N ALA A 84 -13.23 -36.30 6.54
CA ALA A 84 -14.27 -36.57 7.53
C ALA A 84 -15.62 -36.92 6.91
N ALA A 85 -15.90 -36.43 5.69
CA ALA A 85 -17.14 -36.79 4.98
C ALA A 85 -17.10 -38.23 4.43
N GLY A 86 -15.91 -38.73 4.05
CA GLY A 86 -15.76 -40.06 3.43
C GLY A 86 -16.63 -40.24 2.18
N ALA A 87 -16.86 -39.14 1.45
CA ALA A 87 -17.78 -39.08 0.31
C ALA A 87 -17.22 -39.81 -0.92
N GLU A 88 -18.11 -40.35 -1.75
CA GLU A 88 -17.79 -40.91 -3.07
C GLU A 88 -17.58 -39.85 -4.13
N VAL A 89 -18.36 -38.77 -4.02
CA VAL A 89 -18.30 -37.63 -4.93
C VAL A 89 -18.10 -36.37 -4.10
N VAL A 90 -17.02 -35.64 -4.38
CA VAL A 90 -16.75 -34.32 -3.79
C VAL A 90 -16.96 -33.26 -4.85
N VAL A 91 -17.85 -32.31 -4.59
CA VAL A 91 -18.25 -31.29 -5.55
C VAL A 91 -17.78 -29.92 -5.08
N LEU A 92 -17.04 -29.21 -5.94
CA LEU A 92 -16.72 -27.79 -5.78
C LEU A 92 -17.48 -26.98 -6.82
N VAL A 93 -18.07 -25.86 -6.43
CA VAL A 93 -18.69 -24.93 -7.40
C VAL A 93 -17.67 -23.95 -7.95
N ARG A 94 -16.64 -23.64 -7.15
CA ARG A 94 -15.60 -22.69 -7.51
C ARG A 94 -14.26 -23.25 -7.12
N ALA A 95 -13.29 -23.05 -8.00
CA ALA A 95 -11.89 -23.26 -7.70
C ALA A 95 -11.11 -22.10 -8.30
N TRP A 96 -10.41 -21.41 -7.41
CA TRP A 96 -9.74 -20.17 -7.71
C TRP A 96 -8.22 -20.28 -7.56
N ASP A 97 -7.75 -21.37 -6.92
CA ASP A 97 -6.34 -21.67 -6.68
C ASP A 97 -6.12 -23.19 -6.80
N GLY A 98 -5.02 -23.61 -7.43
CA GLY A 98 -4.68 -25.01 -7.60
C GLY A 98 -4.46 -25.74 -6.26
N ALA A 99 -3.93 -25.07 -5.25
CA ALA A 99 -3.71 -25.65 -3.92
C ALA A 99 -5.03 -26.04 -3.23
N VAL A 100 -6.14 -25.34 -3.51
CA VAL A 100 -7.48 -25.71 -3.02
C VAL A 100 -7.93 -27.03 -3.63
N VAL A 101 -7.71 -27.21 -4.94
CA VAL A 101 -8.04 -28.44 -5.66
C VAL A 101 -7.18 -29.61 -5.13
N GLU A 102 -5.88 -29.39 -4.94
CA GLU A 102 -4.97 -30.39 -4.37
C GLU A 102 -5.33 -30.76 -2.92
N ALA A 103 -5.70 -29.78 -2.08
CA ALA A 103 -6.13 -30.05 -0.72
C ALA A 103 -7.40 -30.90 -0.68
N ALA A 104 -8.37 -30.62 -1.55
CA ALA A 104 -9.57 -31.44 -1.69
C ALA A 104 -9.23 -32.85 -2.17
N ARG A 105 -8.36 -32.97 -3.19
CA ARG A 105 -7.91 -34.25 -3.77
C ARG A 105 -7.17 -35.12 -2.74
N TYR A 106 -6.29 -34.55 -1.93
CA TYR A 106 -5.56 -35.26 -0.88
C TYR A 106 -6.47 -35.75 0.28
N GLY A 107 -7.65 -35.13 0.42
CA GLY A 107 -8.68 -35.58 1.36
C GLY A 107 -9.50 -36.77 0.87
N LEU A 108 -9.48 -37.08 -0.44
CA LEU A 108 -10.31 -38.14 -1.04
C LEU A 108 -9.93 -39.53 -0.53
N ARG A 109 -10.92 -40.41 -0.48
CA ARG A 109 -10.73 -41.85 -0.31
C ARG A 109 -10.43 -42.51 -1.65
N ASP A 110 -9.84 -43.71 -1.63
CA ASP A 110 -9.60 -44.48 -2.84
C ASP A 110 -10.89 -44.71 -3.63
N GLY A 111 -10.85 -44.39 -4.93
CA GLY A 111 -11.99 -44.52 -5.85
C GLY A 111 -13.05 -43.41 -5.77
N ALA A 112 -12.90 -42.41 -4.89
CA ALA A 112 -13.73 -41.21 -4.93
C ALA A 112 -13.31 -40.28 -6.07
N VAL A 113 -14.25 -39.46 -6.54
CA VAL A 113 -14.03 -38.50 -7.64
C VAL A 113 -14.25 -37.05 -7.20
N LEU A 114 -13.41 -36.16 -7.72
CA LEU A 114 -13.50 -34.72 -7.57
C LEU A 114 -14.20 -34.10 -8.76
N VAL A 115 -15.29 -33.39 -8.49
CA VAL A 115 -16.18 -32.83 -9.49
C VAL A 115 -16.22 -31.31 -9.36
N ARG A 116 -16.07 -30.61 -10.47
CA ARG A 116 -16.43 -29.19 -10.56
C ARG A 116 -17.85 -29.06 -11.09
N LEU A 117 -18.72 -28.42 -10.33
CA LEU A 117 -20.05 -28.06 -10.78
C LEU A 117 -19.99 -26.74 -11.55
N ALA A 118 -19.97 -26.83 -12.88
CA ALA A 118 -19.85 -25.69 -13.76
C ALA A 118 -21.17 -25.43 -14.51
N ARG A 119 -21.57 -24.17 -14.64
CA ARG A 119 -22.69 -23.76 -15.50
C ARG A 119 -22.24 -23.51 -16.94
N GLY A 120 -21.47 -24.44 -17.48
CA GLY A 120 -20.84 -24.35 -18.81
C GLY A 120 -19.77 -23.25 -18.93
N VAL A 121 -19.19 -22.81 -17.81
CA VAL A 121 -18.05 -21.88 -17.80
C VAL A 121 -16.78 -22.70 -17.71
N ARG A 122 -15.99 -22.69 -18.79
CA ARG A 122 -14.64 -23.22 -18.71
C ARG A 122 -13.78 -22.30 -17.83
N ALA A 123 -13.13 -22.87 -16.83
CA ALA A 123 -12.14 -22.19 -16.00
C ALA A 123 -10.74 -22.77 -16.26
N GLU A 124 -9.71 -22.04 -15.83
CA GLU A 124 -8.31 -22.46 -15.99
C GLU A 124 -8.03 -23.81 -15.30
N LEU A 125 -8.61 -24.03 -14.13
CA LEU A 125 -8.36 -25.21 -13.29
C LEU A 125 -9.21 -26.43 -13.66
N ASP A 126 -9.98 -26.40 -14.76
CA ASP A 126 -10.87 -27.49 -15.15
C ASP A 126 -10.16 -28.82 -15.37
N GLY A 127 -8.92 -28.77 -15.88
CA GLY A 127 -8.09 -29.96 -16.08
C GLY A 127 -7.64 -30.65 -14.78
N ALA A 128 -7.79 -29.98 -13.63
CA ALA A 128 -7.44 -30.53 -12.32
C ALA A 128 -8.60 -31.30 -11.66
N PHE A 129 -9.77 -31.40 -12.31
CA PHE A 129 -10.93 -32.16 -11.85
C PHE A 129 -11.09 -33.46 -12.63
N ASP A 130 -11.67 -34.48 -11.99
CA ASP A 130 -11.97 -35.74 -12.67
C ASP A 130 -13.17 -35.57 -13.61
N HIS A 131 -14.14 -34.74 -13.20
CA HIS A 131 -15.28 -34.33 -14.02
C HIS A 131 -15.60 -32.84 -13.86
N VAL A 132 -15.96 -32.18 -14.96
CA VAL A 132 -16.51 -30.82 -14.98
C VAL A 132 -17.90 -30.90 -15.59
N VAL A 133 -18.93 -30.80 -14.77
CA VAL A 133 -20.32 -31.15 -15.13
C VAL A 133 -21.29 -30.07 -14.67
N ASP A 134 -22.43 -29.99 -15.33
CA ASP A 134 -23.59 -29.26 -14.80
C ASP A 134 -24.38 -30.16 -13.83
N GLU A 135 -25.52 -29.68 -13.38
CA GLU A 135 -26.35 -30.46 -12.44
C GLU A 135 -26.85 -31.77 -13.07
N GLU A 136 -27.25 -31.77 -14.35
CA GLU A 136 -27.70 -32.97 -15.05
C GLU A 136 -26.58 -34.01 -15.15
N GLY A 137 -25.37 -33.57 -15.50
CA GLY A 137 -24.17 -34.41 -15.51
C GLY A 137 -23.81 -34.95 -14.13
N LEU A 138 -23.97 -34.16 -13.05
CA LEU A 138 -23.77 -34.65 -11.68
C LEU A 138 -24.76 -35.77 -11.34
N HIS A 139 -26.05 -35.61 -11.66
CA HIS A 139 -27.04 -36.67 -11.44
C HIS A 139 -26.74 -37.93 -12.27
N ALA A 140 -26.26 -37.78 -13.52
CA ALA A 140 -25.83 -38.92 -14.34
C ALA A 140 -24.66 -39.68 -13.70
N LEU A 141 -23.64 -38.94 -13.24
CA LEU A 141 -22.49 -39.52 -12.52
C LEU A 141 -22.94 -40.31 -11.29
N LEU A 142 -23.87 -39.76 -10.50
CA LEU A 142 -24.41 -40.42 -9.30
C LEU A 142 -25.27 -41.66 -9.60
N ARG A 143 -25.74 -41.82 -10.84
CA ARG A 143 -26.40 -43.05 -11.33
C ARG A 143 -25.42 -44.07 -11.91
N GLY A 144 -24.13 -43.76 -11.96
CA GLY A 144 -23.11 -44.60 -12.61
C GLY A 144 -23.12 -44.50 -14.13
N GLU A 145 -23.76 -43.47 -14.69
CA GLU A 145 -23.75 -43.17 -16.12
C GLU A 145 -22.53 -42.30 -16.46
N ALA A 146 -22.08 -42.33 -17.71
CA ALA A 146 -21.03 -41.42 -18.18
C ALA A 146 -21.57 -39.98 -18.20
N PRO A 147 -21.06 -39.05 -17.38
CA PRO A 147 -21.57 -37.69 -17.35
C PRO A 147 -21.11 -36.92 -18.58
N ALA A 148 -21.99 -36.10 -19.14
CA ALA A 148 -21.59 -35.13 -20.15
C ALA A 148 -20.78 -33.99 -19.50
N THR A 149 -19.76 -33.52 -20.20
CA THR A 149 -19.02 -32.31 -19.80
C THR A 149 -19.97 -31.11 -19.81
N ALA A 150 -19.82 -30.22 -18.82
CA ALA A 150 -20.59 -28.98 -18.78
C ALA A 150 -20.31 -28.13 -20.03
N GLU A 151 -21.31 -28.00 -20.90
CA GLU A 151 -21.26 -27.10 -22.04
C GLU A 151 -22.12 -25.87 -21.78
N PHE A 152 -21.69 -24.71 -22.28
CA PHE A 152 -22.54 -23.53 -22.24
C PHE A 152 -23.80 -23.79 -23.07
N ARG A 153 -24.95 -23.65 -22.42
CA ARG A 153 -26.26 -23.65 -23.07
C ARG A 153 -26.93 -22.32 -22.78
N ARG A 154 -27.33 -21.62 -23.84
CA ARG A 154 -28.13 -20.41 -23.69
C ARG A 154 -29.44 -20.76 -23.00
N LEU A 155 -29.67 -20.16 -21.83
CA LEU A 155 -30.92 -20.37 -21.10
C LEU A 155 -32.06 -19.60 -21.77
N LYS A 156 -33.21 -20.25 -21.88
CA LYS A 156 -34.46 -19.59 -22.24
C LYS A 156 -35.13 -19.09 -20.96
N ALA A 157 -36.04 -18.11 -21.10
CA ALA A 157 -36.85 -17.66 -19.99
C ALA A 157 -37.72 -18.78 -19.37
N SER A 158 -38.04 -19.84 -20.12
CA SER A 158 -38.70 -21.04 -19.60
C SER A 158 -37.81 -21.86 -18.68
N ASP A 159 -36.52 -21.93 -18.99
CA ASP A 159 -35.55 -22.72 -18.24
C ASP A 159 -35.25 -22.02 -16.91
N LEU A 160 -35.10 -20.69 -16.96
CA LEU A 160 -35.00 -19.84 -15.77
C LEU A 160 -36.24 -19.99 -14.87
N ARG A 161 -37.46 -19.92 -15.43
CA ARG A 161 -38.69 -20.13 -14.66
C ARG A 161 -38.74 -21.50 -13.99
N ARG A 162 -38.26 -22.55 -14.67
CA ARG A 162 -38.18 -23.91 -14.10
C ARG A 162 -37.17 -23.96 -12.94
N GLN A 163 -35.99 -23.39 -13.12
CA GLN A 163 -34.97 -23.31 -12.07
C GLN A 163 -35.47 -22.55 -10.84
N LEU A 164 -36.20 -21.45 -11.04
CA LEU A 164 -36.74 -20.63 -9.96
C LEU A 164 -37.85 -21.32 -9.19
N ALA A 165 -38.77 -22.02 -9.89
CA ALA A 165 -39.81 -22.82 -9.25
C ALA A 165 -39.20 -23.87 -8.30
N VAL A 166 -38.04 -24.42 -8.66
CA VAL A 166 -37.29 -25.37 -7.81
C VAL A 166 -36.64 -24.67 -6.62
N MET A 167 -36.01 -23.50 -6.82
CA MET A 167 -35.35 -22.75 -5.74
C MET A 167 -36.33 -22.24 -4.66
N GLN A 168 -37.57 -21.91 -5.02
CA GLN A 168 -38.58 -21.45 -4.07
C GLN A 168 -39.02 -22.51 -3.07
N VAL A 169 -38.92 -23.79 -3.40
CA VAL A 169 -39.31 -24.90 -2.52
C VAL A 169 -38.24 -25.20 -1.45
N ALA A 170 -36.97 -24.90 -1.77
CA ALA A 170 -35.79 -25.19 -0.94
C ALA A 170 -35.49 -24.13 0.14
N GLY A 171 -36.15 -22.96 0.10
CA GLY A 171 -35.73 -21.76 0.83
C GLY A 171 -36.07 -21.68 2.33
N SER A 172 -36.44 -22.76 3.02
CA SER A 172 -36.92 -22.72 4.42
C SER A 172 -35.86 -23.04 5.49
N GLY A 173 -34.62 -23.35 5.11
CA GLY A 173 -33.56 -23.79 6.03
C GLY A 173 -33.02 -22.71 6.98
N ALA A 174 -33.22 -22.93 8.28
CA ALA A 174 -32.96 -22.02 9.40
C ALA A 174 -31.49 -21.60 9.61
N LEU A 175 -31.30 -20.34 10.02
CA LEU A 175 -30.07 -19.79 10.59
C LEU A 175 -29.92 -20.21 12.07
N GLY A 176 -29.41 -21.41 12.35
CA GLY A 176 -29.14 -21.85 13.74
C GLY A 176 -28.02 -22.89 13.82
N GLY A 177 -27.22 -22.85 14.89
CA GLY A 177 -26.14 -23.83 15.12
C GLY A 177 -26.64 -25.28 15.03
N GLU A 178 -25.83 -26.17 14.43
CA GLU A 178 -26.19 -27.56 14.12
C GLU A 178 -27.58 -27.70 13.47
N ALA A 179 -27.90 -26.83 12.52
CA ALA A 179 -29.13 -26.97 11.74
C ALA A 179 -29.11 -28.32 10.99
N ARG A 180 -29.96 -29.24 11.44
CA ARG A 180 -30.42 -30.34 10.58
C ARG A 180 -31.02 -29.65 9.34
N GLY A 181 -30.43 -29.84 8.17
CA GLY A 181 -31.04 -29.41 6.92
C GLY A 181 -32.36 -30.15 6.70
N ALA A 182 -32.91 -30.07 5.47
CA ALA A 182 -33.91 -31.05 5.07
C ALA A 182 -33.43 -32.46 5.45
N GLU A 183 -34.36 -33.35 5.83
CA GLU A 183 -34.04 -34.70 6.28
C GLU A 183 -33.03 -35.37 5.32
N GLY A 184 -31.80 -35.62 5.80
CA GLY A 184 -30.71 -36.17 4.99
C GLY A 184 -29.59 -35.22 4.56
N VAL A 185 -29.68 -33.90 4.82
CA VAL A 185 -28.60 -32.92 4.58
C VAL A 185 -27.93 -32.49 5.88
N GLU A 186 -26.62 -32.71 5.98
CA GLU A 186 -25.79 -32.21 7.09
C GLU A 186 -25.01 -30.96 6.64
N ILE A 187 -25.22 -29.82 7.29
CA ILE A 187 -24.50 -28.57 7.01
C ILE A 187 -23.46 -28.33 8.11
N VAL A 188 -22.19 -28.18 7.73
CA VAL A 188 -21.07 -27.93 8.66
C VAL A 188 -20.29 -26.67 8.28
N GLY A 189 -19.69 -26.00 9.26
CA GLY A 189 -18.78 -24.86 9.06
C GLY A 189 -19.41 -23.47 9.25
N ALA A 190 -18.90 -22.48 8.51
CA ALA A 190 -19.26 -21.08 8.68
C ALA A 190 -20.72 -20.77 8.33
N ARG A 191 -21.29 -19.75 9.00
CA ARG A 191 -22.65 -19.29 8.71
C ARG A 191 -22.65 -18.45 7.43
N GLY A 192 -23.60 -18.74 6.54
CA GLY A 192 -23.87 -17.89 5.38
C GLY A 192 -24.45 -16.54 5.79
N ARG A 193 -24.26 -15.51 4.95
CA ARG A 193 -25.00 -14.25 5.09
C ARG A 193 -26.47 -14.52 4.76
N ALA A 194 -27.38 -13.88 5.47
CA ALA A 194 -28.80 -13.99 5.15
C ALA A 194 -29.06 -13.35 3.77
N THR A 195 -29.78 -14.06 2.90
CA THR A 195 -30.10 -13.58 1.55
C THR A 195 -31.59 -13.65 1.26
N LEU A 196 -32.12 -12.66 0.54
CA LEU A 196 -33.40 -12.74 -0.15
C LEU A 196 -33.14 -12.87 -1.65
N SER A 197 -33.86 -13.77 -2.31
CA SER A 197 -33.84 -13.91 -3.76
C SER A 197 -35.25 -14.00 -4.31
N GLY A 198 -35.58 -13.21 -5.31
CA GLY A 198 -36.87 -13.22 -5.96
C GLY A 198 -37.04 -14.40 -6.92
N PRO A 199 -38.26 -14.68 -7.38
CA PRO A 199 -38.53 -15.64 -8.45
C PRO A 199 -38.22 -15.10 -9.84
N SER A 200 -37.58 -13.93 -9.94
CA SER A 200 -37.10 -13.41 -11.22
C SER A 200 -35.74 -14.01 -11.54
N GLY A 201 -35.54 -14.42 -12.79
CA GLY A 201 -34.34 -15.16 -13.18
C GLY A 201 -33.53 -14.39 -14.21
N GLY A 202 -32.21 -14.33 -14.02
CA GLY A 202 -31.27 -13.66 -14.92
C GLY A 202 -31.25 -12.14 -14.77
N CYS A 203 -30.46 -11.48 -15.63
CA CYS A 203 -30.31 -10.02 -15.64
C CYS A 203 -31.24 -9.38 -16.67
N PRO A 204 -32.07 -8.38 -16.29
CA PRO A 204 -32.98 -7.72 -17.25
C PRO A 204 -32.26 -6.79 -18.24
N TYR A 205 -30.97 -6.48 -18.03
CA TYR A 205 -30.17 -5.73 -18.99
C TYR A 205 -29.72 -6.64 -20.14
N LEU A 206 -30.41 -6.58 -21.29
CA LEU A 206 -30.22 -7.49 -22.43
C LEU A 206 -29.71 -6.79 -23.72
N ALA A 207 -28.94 -5.71 -23.56
CA ALA A 207 -28.27 -5.05 -24.69
C ALA A 207 -27.39 -6.05 -25.44
N ASP A 208 -27.41 -6.05 -26.78
CA ASP A 208 -26.66 -7.03 -27.58
C ASP A 208 -25.28 -6.48 -27.94
N ALA A 209 -24.22 -7.11 -27.45
CA ALA A 209 -22.83 -6.73 -27.74
C ALA A 209 -22.53 -6.77 -29.25
N ARG A 210 -23.25 -7.58 -30.03
CA ARG A 210 -23.11 -7.62 -31.51
C ARG A 210 -23.60 -6.36 -32.22
N LYS A 211 -24.30 -5.47 -31.51
CA LYS A 211 -24.73 -4.15 -32.02
C LYS A 211 -23.80 -3.03 -31.57
N ASN A 212 -22.77 -3.36 -30.80
CA ASN A 212 -21.81 -2.42 -30.28
C ASN A 212 -20.57 -2.43 -31.21
N PRO A 213 -20.21 -1.28 -31.80
CA PRO A 213 -19.13 -1.18 -32.79
C PRO A 213 -17.79 -1.80 -32.38
N VAL A 214 -17.49 -1.84 -31.08
CA VAL A 214 -16.27 -2.46 -30.54
C VAL A 214 -16.15 -3.94 -30.93
N PHE A 215 -17.29 -4.63 -31.10
CA PHE A 215 -17.35 -6.06 -31.38
C PHE A 215 -17.77 -6.38 -32.83
N ASP A 216 -17.94 -5.40 -33.71
CA ASP A 216 -18.42 -5.60 -35.10
C ASP A 216 -17.55 -6.58 -35.90
N ALA A 217 -16.23 -6.54 -35.66
CA ALA A 217 -15.28 -7.43 -36.31
C ALA A 217 -15.29 -8.87 -35.75
N LEU A 218 -16.04 -9.14 -34.67
CA LEU A 218 -16.12 -10.46 -34.06
C LEU A 218 -17.32 -11.22 -34.61
N SER A 219 -17.08 -12.42 -35.13
CA SER A 219 -18.14 -13.39 -35.45
C SER A 219 -18.61 -14.11 -34.17
N LEU A 220 -19.27 -13.36 -33.27
CA LEU A 220 -19.75 -13.92 -31.99
C LEU A 220 -20.94 -14.86 -32.22
N ASP A 221 -20.74 -16.15 -31.99
CA ASP A 221 -21.79 -17.17 -32.01
C ASP A 221 -22.60 -17.12 -30.70
N PRO A 222 -23.88 -16.71 -30.70
CA PRO A 222 -24.71 -16.65 -29.50
C PRO A 222 -25.02 -18.01 -28.86
N ALA A 223 -24.72 -19.12 -29.56
CA ALA A 223 -24.81 -20.45 -28.97
C ALA A 223 -23.62 -20.78 -28.08
N ARG A 224 -22.49 -20.08 -28.23
CA ARG A 224 -21.23 -20.30 -27.49
C ARG A 224 -20.82 -19.11 -26.62
N VAL A 225 -21.26 -17.91 -26.99
CA VAL A 225 -20.90 -16.64 -26.35
C VAL A 225 -22.14 -15.97 -25.80
N GLN A 226 -22.03 -15.48 -24.57
CA GLN A 226 -23.06 -14.66 -23.96
C GLN A 226 -23.02 -13.24 -24.53
N THR A 227 -23.80 -12.98 -25.58
CA THR A 227 -23.77 -11.67 -26.27
C THR A 227 -24.69 -10.62 -25.66
N ARG A 228 -25.43 -10.94 -24.58
CA ARG A 228 -26.45 -10.05 -24.00
C ARG A 228 -26.03 -9.50 -22.64
N GLY A 229 -26.28 -8.21 -22.42
CA GLY A 229 -25.92 -7.47 -21.23
C GLY A 229 -24.48 -6.95 -21.22
N CYS A 230 -23.90 -6.78 -20.03
CA CYS A 230 -22.51 -6.34 -19.88
C CYS A 230 -21.56 -7.37 -20.51
N SER A 231 -20.59 -6.91 -21.30
CA SER A 231 -19.71 -7.75 -22.13
C SER A 231 -18.67 -8.57 -21.36
N PHE A 232 -18.58 -8.43 -20.04
CA PHE A 232 -17.72 -9.21 -19.14
C PHE A 232 -18.48 -10.08 -18.13
N CYS A 233 -19.79 -9.87 -17.98
CA CYS A 233 -20.54 -10.43 -16.86
C CYS A 233 -20.92 -11.90 -17.11
N LEU A 234 -20.71 -12.75 -16.10
CA LEU A 234 -21.12 -14.15 -16.13
C LEU A 234 -22.57 -14.36 -15.66
N ASP A 235 -23.12 -13.45 -14.87
CA ASP A 235 -24.43 -13.61 -14.25
C ASP A 235 -25.58 -13.38 -15.25
N ASN A 236 -25.28 -12.75 -16.39
CA ASN A 236 -26.24 -12.66 -17.47
C ASN A 236 -26.27 -13.98 -18.25
N THR A 237 -27.41 -14.67 -18.20
CA THR A 237 -27.64 -15.93 -18.91
C THR A 237 -28.24 -15.74 -20.31
N GLY A 238 -28.40 -14.47 -20.72
CA GLY A 238 -28.93 -14.09 -22.04
C GLY A 238 -30.46 -14.14 -22.13
N ALA A 239 -31.11 -14.35 -20.99
CA ALA A 239 -32.54 -14.30 -20.81
C ALA A 239 -32.89 -13.67 -19.46
N TYR A 240 -34.08 -13.09 -19.41
CA TYR A 240 -34.69 -12.62 -18.18
C TYR A 240 -36.10 -13.20 -18.09
N ALA A 241 -36.42 -13.78 -16.94
CA ALA A 241 -37.75 -14.26 -16.62
C ALA A 241 -38.38 -13.32 -15.59
N ALA A 242 -39.22 -12.40 -16.06
CA ALA A 242 -40.01 -11.54 -15.19
C ALA A 242 -41.17 -12.33 -14.57
N VAL A 243 -41.54 -11.97 -13.35
CA VAL A 243 -42.70 -12.46 -12.62
C VAL A 243 -43.48 -11.27 -12.04
N SER A 244 -44.69 -11.49 -11.51
CA SER A 244 -45.48 -10.38 -10.96
C SER A 244 -44.83 -9.82 -9.70
N ALA A 245 -45.10 -8.54 -9.40
CA ALA A 245 -44.61 -7.90 -8.17
C ALA A 245 -45.04 -8.66 -6.90
N GLU A 246 -46.28 -9.16 -6.88
CA GLU A 246 -46.82 -9.98 -5.80
C GLU A 246 -46.01 -11.26 -5.59
N GLN A 247 -45.61 -11.93 -6.68
CA GLN A 247 -44.77 -13.13 -6.59
C GLN A 247 -43.35 -12.80 -6.08
N VAL A 248 -42.77 -11.67 -6.49
CA VAL A 248 -41.46 -11.22 -5.99
C VAL A 248 -41.51 -10.95 -4.50
N VAL A 249 -42.43 -10.07 -4.06
CA VAL A 249 -42.55 -9.68 -2.65
C VAL A 249 -42.96 -10.87 -1.79
N GLY A 250 -43.90 -11.70 -2.24
CA GLY A 250 -44.32 -12.89 -1.53
C GLY A 250 -43.16 -13.87 -1.27
N ALA A 251 -42.27 -14.06 -2.25
CA ALA A 251 -41.08 -14.90 -2.09
C ALA A 251 -40.08 -14.31 -1.08
N TRP A 252 -39.84 -13.00 -1.13
CA TRP A 252 -38.97 -12.30 -0.18
C TRP A 252 -39.52 -12.39 1.25
N ILE A 253 -40.82 -12.17 1.44
CA ILE A 253 -41.47 -12.23 2.74
C ILE A 253 -41.46 -13.65 3.30
N ALA A 254 -41.69 -14.68 2.48
CA ALA A 254 -41.58 -16.07 2.91
C ALA A 254 -40.17 -16.43 3.42
N GLN A 255 -39.12 -16.01 2.70
CA GLN A 255 -37.73 -16.17 3.13
C GLN A 255 -37.46 -15.38 4.42
N LEU A 256 -37.95 -14.15 4.51
CA LEU A 256 -37.75 -13.34 5.70
C LEU A 256 -38.42 -13.94 6.96
N ARG A 257 -39.60 -14.55 6.82
CA ARG A 257 -40.25 -15.30 7.91
C ARG A 257 -39.36 -16.44 8.41
N ALA A 258 -38.75 -17.20 7.49
CA ALA A 258 -37.83 -18.29 7.85
C ALA A 258 -36.57 -17.75 8.55
N LEU A 259 -35.97 -16.67 8.04
CA LEU A 259 -34.83 -16.01 8.66
C LEU A 259 -35.17 -15.50 10.07
N ARG A 260 -36.34 -14.86 10.24
CA ARG A 260 -36.78 -14.31 11.53
C ARG A 260 -37.09 -15.38 12.56
N ALA A 261 -37.63 -16.53 12.14
CA ALA A 261 -37.89 -17.65 13.04
C ALA A 261 -36.62 -18.20 13.70
N ALA A 262 -35.46 -18.00 13.04
CA ALA A 262 -34.16 -18.47 13.50
C ALA A 262 -33.32 -17.37 14.18
N ALA A 263 -33.68 -16.10 14.02
CA ALA A 263 -32.95 -14.96 14.59
C ALA A 263 -33.44 -14.56 16.00
N PRO A 264 -32.60 -13.93 16.84
CA PRO A 264 -33.04 -13.29 18.08
C PRO A 264 -34.18 -12.29 17.83
N ARG A 265 -35.16 -12.25 18.74
CA ARG A 265 -36.31 -11.35 18.63
C ARG A 265 -35.88 -9.90 18.89
N GLY A 266 -36.39 -8.98 18.07
CA GLY A 266 -36.27 -7.53 18.27
C GLY A 266 -35.02 -6.87 17.68
N GLU A 267 -34.04 -7.65 17.21
CA GLU A 267 -32.84 -7.12 16.54
C GLU A 267 -33.08 -6.92 15.04
N ARG A 268 -32.35 -6.00 14.42
CA ARG A 268 -32.29 -5.92 12.96
C ARG A 268 -31.53 -7.12 12.43
N ILE A 269 -32.01 -7.69 11.33
CA ILE A 269 -31.24 -8.67 10.57
C ILE A 269 -30.72 -8.01 9.30
N GLU A 270 -29.41 -8.11 9.10
CA GLU A 270 -28.78 -7.74 7.84
C GLU A 270 -29.16 -8.79 6.79
N VAL A 271 -29.73 -8.37 5.66
CA VAL A 271 -30.14 -9.28 4.60
C VAL A 271 -29.72 -8.74 3.23
N LEU A 272 -29.06 -9.59 2.46
CA LEU A 272 -28.64 -9.28 1.10
C LEU A 272 -29.71 -9.66 0.07
N LEU A 273 -30.12 -8.69 -0.72
CA LEU A 273 -31.01 -8.89 -1.85
C LEU A 273 -30.20 -9.19 -3.13
N THR A 274 -30.36 -10.39 -3.67
CA THR A 274 -29.56 -10.87 -4.81
C THR A 274 -30.14 -10.50 -6.17
N ASP A 275 -31.42 -10.12 -6.23
CA ASP A 275 -32.08 -9.71 -7.47
C ASP A 275 -31.33 -8.59 -8.19
N GLU A 276 -31.23 -8.68 -9.53
CA GLU A 276 -30.51 -7.68 -10.33
C GLU A 276 -31.27 -6.35 -10.45
N ARG A 277 -32.61 -6.37 -10.42
CA ARG A 277 -33.46 -5.17 -10.56
C ARG A 277 -34.58 -5.14 -9.51
N PRO A 278 -34.26 -5.00 -8.21
CA PRO A 278 -35.25 -5.07 -7.14
C PRO A 278 -36.12 -3.81 -7.01
N HIS A 279 -35.64 -2.67 -7.53
CA HIS A 279 -36.20 -1.33 -7.33
C HIS A 279 -37.72 -1.25 -7.38
N PRO A 280 -38.43 -1.74 -8.42
CA PRO A 280 -39.88 -1.58 -8.52
C PRO A 280 -40.68 -2.25 -7.40
N HIS A 281 -40.05 -3.16 -6.65
CA HIS A 281 -40.68 -3.97 -5.63
C HIS A 281 -40.29 -3.56 -4.20
N LEU A 282 -39.31 -2.65 -4.05
CA LEU A 282 -38.85 -2.20 -2.74
C LEU A 282 -39.97 -1.54 -1.91
N PRO A 283 -40.83 -0.63 -2.45
CA PRO A 283 -41.91 -0.05 -1.66
C PRO A 283 -42.83 -1.12 -1.05
N ALA A 284 -43.27 -2.09 -1.85
CA ALA A 284 -44.19 -3.13 -1.40
C ALA A 284 -43.57 -4.07 -0.33
N LEU A 285 -42.26 -4.31 -0.39
CA LEU A 285 -41.54 -5.01 0.69
C LEU A 285 -41.64 -4.25 2.02
N PHE A 286 -41.30 -2.96 2.02
CA PHE A 286 -41.31 -2.15 3.25
C PHE A 286 -42.73 -1.84 3.75
N GLU A 287 -43.70 -1.70 2.86
CA GLU A 287 -45.12 -1.61 3.21
C GLU A 287 -45.57 -2.89 3.94
N THR A 288 -45.16 -4.07 3.46
CA THR A 288 -45.46 -5.34 4.14
C THR A 288 -44.78 -5.43 5.51
N LEU A 289 -43.52 -5.00 5.65
CA LEU A 289 -42.82 -4.95 6.94
C LEU A 289 -43.51 -4.04 7.95
N MET A 290 -44.05 -2.90 7.49
CA MET A 290 -44.83 -1.99 8.32
C MET A 290 -46.15 -2.63 8.79
N HIS A 291 -46.83 -3.37 7.93
CA HIS A 291 -48.11 -4.02 8.26
C HIS A 291 -47.98 -5.36 8.99
N GLU A 292 -46.82 -6.01 8.95
CA GLU A 292 -46.51 -7.25 9.66
C GLU A 292 -45.36 -7.07 10.68
N PRO A 293 -45.59 -6.42 11.85
CA PRO A 293 -44.54 -6.17 12.84
C PRO A 293 -43.79 -7.41 13.34
N GLY A 294 -44.40 -8.61 13.22
CA GLY A 294 -43.76 -9.88 13.55
C GLY A 294 -42.54 -10.23 12.69
N LEU A 295 -42.39 -9.62 11.52
CA LEU A 295 -41.21 -9.74 10.67
C LEU A 295 -40.01 -8.94 11.21
N GLY A 296 -40.27 -7.92 12.04
CA GLY A 296 -39.26 -7.02 12.60
C GLY A 296 -38.51 -6.19 11.55
N PRO A 297 -37.67 -5.23 11.98
CA PRO A 297 -36.88 -4.40 11.09
C PRO A 297 -35.73 -5.17 10.43
N ILE A 298 -35.31 -4.71 9.25
CA ILE A 298 -34.17 -5.28 8.51
C ILE A 298 -33.16 -4.22 8.09
N GLU A 299 -31.93 -4.65 7.81
CA GLU A 299 -30.93 -3.88 7.08
C GLU A 299 -30.77 -4.52 5.70
N LEU A 300 -31.43 -3.95 4.70
CA LEU A 300 -31.52 -4.51 3.36
C LEU A 300 -30.36 -4.03 2.49
N LEU A 301 -29.42 -4.93 2.20
CA LEU A 301 -28.34 -4.67 1.25
C LEU A 301 -28.86 -4.95 -0.15
N TRP A 302 -28.84 -3.94 -1.02
CA TRP A 302 -29.26 -4.09 -2.41
C TRP A 302 -28.27 -3.43 -3.37
N LYS A 303 -28.27 -3.92 -4.61
CA LYS A 303 -27.40 -3.43 -5.68
C LYS A 303 -28.19 -2.78 -6.82
N SER A 304 -27.53 -1.90 -7.56
CA SER A 304 -28.15 -1.19 -8.68
C SER A 304 -27.21 -1.01 -9.87
N ARG A 305 -27.80 -0.70 -11.02
CA ARG A 305 -27.10 -0.06 -12.14
C ARG A 305 -27.34 1.44 -12.08
N VAL A 306 -26.42 2.23 -12.64
CA VAL A 306 -26.53 3.69 -12.68
C VAL A 306 -27.85 4.15 -13.30
N ASP A 307 -28.22 3.59 -14.46
CA ASP A 307 -29.45 3.93 -15.17
C ASP A 307 -30.72 3.55 -14.40
N TRP A 308 -30.74 2.39 -13.74
CA TRP A 308 -31.88 1.99 -12.91
C TRP A 308 -32.02 2.81 -11.62
N LEU A 309 -30.92 3.17 -10.98
CA LEU A 309 -30.96 4.06 -9.81
C LEU A 309 -31.60 5.40 -10.18
N LEU A 310 -31.22 5.96 -11.33
CA LEU A 310 -31.79 7.20 -11.84
C LEU A 310 -33.26 7.02 -12.26
N GLU A 311 -33.61 5.94 -12.94
CA GLU A 311 -34.98 5.62 -13.38
C GLU A 311 -35.95 5.50 -12.20
N PHE A 312 -35.55 4.82 -11.12
CA PHE A 312 -36.42 4.46 -9.99
C PHE A 312 -36.26 5.34 -8.76
N ALA A 313 -35.46 6.40 -8.85
CA ALA A 313 -35.13 7.30 -7.74
C ALA A 313 -36.40 7.73 -6.97
N GLU A 314 -37.29 8.47 -7.63
CA GLU A 314 -38.47 9.05 -6.98
C GLU A 314 -39.68 8.11 -6.99
N SER A 315 -39.76 7.18 -7.95
CA SER A 315 -40.92 6.29 -8.10
C SER A 315 -40.88 5.07 -7.17
N ALA A 316 -39.69 4.66 -6.72
CA ALA A 316 -39.57 3.47 -5.86
C ALA A 316 -38.57 3.61 -4.71
N VAL A 317 -37.37 4.16 -4.94
CA VAL A 317 -36.34 4.24 -3.87
C VAL A 317 -36.76 5.21 -2.78
N ALA A 318 -37.17 6.44 -3.12
CA ALA A 318 -37.62 7.42 -2.13
C ALA A 318 -38.86 6.96 -1.33
N PRO A 319 -39.93 6.39 -1.93
CA PRO A 319 -41.03 5.77 -1.19
C PRO A 319 -40.57 4.63 -0.26
N ALA A 320 -39.65 3.78 -0.73
CA ALA A 320 -39.11 2.69 0.09
C ALA A 320 -38.36 3.21 1.32
N CYS A 321 -37.56 4.27 1.19
CA CYS A 321 -36.87 4.90 2.33
C CYS A 321 -37.84 5.49 3.36
N ALA A 322 -38.94 6.10 2.91
CA ALA A 322 -39.98 6.64 3.79
C ALA A 322 -40.74 5.51 4.54
N LEU A 323 -41.04 4.40 3.86
CA LEU A 323 -41.67 3.22 4.48
C LEU A 323 -40.71 2.49 5.42
N ALA A 324 -39.43 2.42 5.07
CA ALA A 324 -38.40 1.84 5.91
C ALA A 324 -38.31 2.57 7.26
N GLU A 325 -38.46 3.90 7.27
CA GLU A 325 -38.46 4.70 8.49
C GLU A 325 -39.58 4.28 9.45
N ALA A 326 -40.79 4.10 8.92
CA ALA A 326 -41.94 3.64 9.70
C ALA A 326 -41.76 2.22 10.26
N SER A 327 -41.04 1.34 9.55
CA SER A 327 -40.73 -0.03 9.99
C SER A 327 -39.47 -0.14 10.87
N GLY A 328 -38.70 0.93 11.03
CA GLY A 328 -37.39 0.92 11.71
C GLY A 328 -36.28 0.22 10.92
N SER A 329 -36.48 -0.01 9.63
CA SER A 329 -35.54 -0.68 8.71
C SER A 329 -34.61 0.31 8.01
N VAL A 330 -33.55 -0.21 7.38
CA VAL A 330 -32.55 0.58 6.64
C VAL A 330 -32.30 -0.05 5.26
N LEU A 331 -32.16 0.79 4.24
CA LEU A 331 -31.74 0.40 2.89
C LEU A 331 -30.26 0.74 2.71
N HIS A 332 -29.43 -0.29 2.54
CA HIS A 332 -28.02 -0.18 2.22
C HIS A 332 -27.84 -0.37 0.72
N LEU A 333 -27.63 0.71 -0.03
CA LEU A 333 -27.18 0.64 -1.42
C LEU A 333 -25.69 0.28 -1.41
N TYR A 334 -25.38 -1.00 -1.20
CA TYR A 334 -23.99 -1.45 -0.99
C TYR A 334 -23.18 -1.50 -2.30
N LEU A 335 -23.84 -1.63 -3.46
CA LEU A 335 -23.18 -1.74 -4.75
C LEU A 335 -23.95 -1.03 -5.86
N VAL A 336 -23.21 -0.24 -6.64
CA VAL A 336 -23.64 0.34 -7.91
C VAL A 336 -22.55 -0.01 -8.90
N GLY A 337 -22.89 -0.67 -10.00
CA GLY A 337 -21.91 -1.03 -11.01
C GLY A 337 -21.55 0.17 -11.90
N PHE A 338 -20.67 1.06 -11.44
CA PHE A 338 -20.14 2.17 -12.25
C PHE A 338 -19.15 1.64 -13.31
N GLU A 339 -18.29 0.71 -12.91
CA GLU A 339 -17.22 0.05 -13.69
C GLU A 339 -16.09 0.96 -14.18
N SER A 340 -16.38 2.15 -14.71
CA SER A 340 -15.37 3.11 -15.13
C SER A 340 -15.95 4.51 -15.26
N PHE A 341 -15.10 5.53 -15.26
CA PHE A 341 -15.44 6.88 -15.70
C PHE A 341 -14.87 7.20 -17.09
N ASP A 342 -14.12 6.28 -17.69
CA ASP A 342 -13.65 6.37 -19.07
C ASP A 342 -14.75 5.91 -20.03
N ARG A 343 -15.07 6.75 -21.02
CA ARG A 343 -16.17 6.48 -21.95
C ARG A 343 -15.91 5.28 -22.85
N GLU A 344 -14.66 5.08 -23.26
CA GLU A 344 -14.26 3.96 -24.12
C GLU A 344 -14.36 2.63 -23.36
N ALA A 345 -13.92 2.61 -22.09
CA ALA A 345 -14.08 1.47 -21.20
C ALA A 345 -15.56 1.15 -20.94
N LEU A 346 -16.42 2.16 -20.73
CA LEU A 346 -17.87 1.94 -20.58
C LEU A 346 -18.52 1.38 -21.85
N ALA A 347 -18.06 1.82 -23.03
CA ALA A 347 -18.48 1.26 -24.31
C ALA A 347 -18.00 -0.20 -24.46
N LEU A 348 -16.73 -0.48 -24.14
CA LEU A 348 -16.14 -1.81 -24.09
C LEU A 348 -16.94 -2.75 -23.18
N PHE A 349 -17.36 -2.28 -22.02
CA PHE A 349 -18.17 -3.01 -21.04
C PHE A 349 -19.65 -3.18 -21.44
N ASN A 350 -20.07 -2.56 -22.54
CA ASN A 350 -21.45 -2.57 -23.02
C ASN A 350 -22.44 -2.14 -21.92
N LYS A 351 -22.14 -1.06 -21.19
CA LYS A 351 -22.96 -0.60 -20.04
C LYS A 351 -24.15 0.25 -20.47
N GLY A 352 -24.08 0.93 -21.61
CA GLY A 352 -25.18 1.77 -22.12
C GLY A 352 -25.38 3.09 -21.38
N HIS A 353 -24.42 3.51 -20.56
CA HIS A 353 -24.37 4.81 -19.88
C HIS A 353 -22.94 5.37 -19.95
N GLY A 354 -22.78 6.68 -19.77
CA GLY A 354 -21.51 7.40 -19.68
C GLY A 354 -21.16 7.90 -18.27
N PRO A 355 -20.03 8.59 -18.12
CA PRO A 355 -19.60 9.15 -16.83
C PRO A 355 -20.54 10.23 -16.30
N GLU A 356 -21.24 10.97 -17.17
CA GLU A 356 -22.20 12.00 -16.75
C GLU A 356 -23.41 11.41 -16.00
N GLU A 357 -23.88 10.23 -16.41
CA GLU A 357 -24.93 9.50 -15.66
C GLU A 357 -24.41 8.99 -14.33
N SER A 358 -23.15 8.56 -14.28
CA SER A 358 -22.50 8.14 -13.04
C SER A 358 -22.38 9.31 -12.04
N GLU A 359 -22.00 10.50 -12.51
CA GLU A 359 -22.00 11.72 -11.70
C GLU A 359 -23.40 12.04 -11.15
N ARG A 360 -24.44 11.99 -11.99
CA ARG A 360 -25.83 12.21 -11.56
C ARG A 360 -26.27 11.19 -10.50
N ALA A 361 -25.92 9.92 -10.67
CA ALA A 361 -26.23 8.88 -9.70
C ALA A 361 -25.55 9.12 -8.35
N ILE A 362 -24.27 9.51 -8.34
CA ILE A 362 -23.54 9.84 -7.11
C ILE A 362 -24.12 11.06 -6.41
N ALA A 363 -24.51 12.10 -7.17
CA ALA A 363 -25.20 13.25 -6.62
C ALA A 363 -26.54 12.86 -5.98
N LEU A 364 -27.30 11.97 -6.64
CA LEU A 364 -28.56 11.44 -6.13
C LEU A 364 -28.37 10.63 -4.84
N MET A 365 -27.33 9.79 -4.75
CA MET A 365 -27.03 9.02 -3.54
C MET A 365 -26.78 9.93 -2.33
N ARG A 366 -26.02 11.02 -2.53
CA ARG A 366 -25.80 12.05 -1.50
C ARG A 366 -27.09 12.79 -1.13
N ALA A 367 -27.92 13.09 -2.12
CA ALA A 367 -29.21 13.72 -1.88
C ALA A 367 -30.15 12.80 -1.07
N PHE A 368 -30.14 11.49 -1.33
CA PHE A 368 -30.92 10.53 -0.55
C PHE A 368 -30.41 10.35 0.87
N GLU A 369 -29.10 10.26 1.11
CA GLU A 369 -28.57 10.22 2.47
C GLU A 369 -28.94 11.51 3.25
N ALA A 370 -28.90 12.68 2.60
CA ALA A 370 -29.34 13.93 3.22
C ALA A 370 -30.86 13.99 3.49
N ARG A 371 -31.68 13.44 2.58
CA ARG A 371 -33.15 13.40 2.69
C ARG A 371 -33.64 12.32 3.67
N PHE A 372 -32.91 11.23 3.79
CA PHE A 372 -33.27 10.02 4.55
C PHE A 372 -32.10 9.51 5.43
N PRO A 373 -31.56 10.34 6.35
CA PRO A 373 -30.32 10.04 7.07
C PRO A 373 -30.39 8.83 8.01
N GLY A 374 -31.60 8.39 8.38
CA GLY A 374 -31.81 7.20 9.21
C GLY A 374 -32.11 5.91 8.44
N THR A 375 -32.43 5.99 7.14
CA THR A 375 -32.95 4.85 6.37
C THR A 375 -32.28 4.61 5.03
N PHE A 376 -31.42 5.51 4.55
CA PHE A 376 -30.62 5.29 3.34
C PHE A 376 -29.12 5.40 3.63
N VAL A 377 -28.39 4.33 3.36
CA VAL A 377 -26.94 4.23 3.57
C VAL A 377 -26.26 3.77 2.28
N PHE A 378 -25.15 4.39 1.90
CA PHE A 378 -24.34 3.98 0.74
C PHE A 378 -22.82 3.95 1.00
N ARG A 379 -22.34 4.64 2.04
CA ARG A 379 -20.90 4.77 2.31
C ARG A 379 -20.32 3.64 3.16
N GLU A 380 -21.15 2.85 3.81
CA GLU A 380 -20.70 1.89 4.83
C GLU A 380 -19.80 0.80 4.25
N HIS A 381 -20.23 0.16 3.15
CA HIS A 381 -19.50 -0.98 2.58
C HIS A 381 -18.40 -0.59 1.60
N ARG A 382 -18.45 0.62 1.01
CA ARG A 382 -17.49 1.11 0.00
C ARG A 382 -17.18 0.07 -1.11
N ALA A 383 -18.22 -0.64 -1.56
CA ALA A 383 -18.13 -1.81 -2.43
C ALA A 383 -18.69 -1.56 -3.84
N HIS A 384 -18.89 -0.29 -4.24
CA HIS A 384 -19.42 0.03 -5.57
C HIS A 384 -18.50 -0.48 -6.69
N GLY A 385 -19.09 -1.11 -7.71
CA GLY A 385 -18.35 -1.81 -8.77
C GLY A 385 -17.49 -0.86 -9.61
N PHE A 386 -16.22 -1.22 -9.76
CA PHE A 386 -15.23 -0.48 -10.53
C PHE A 386 -14.20 -1.45 -11.13
N LEU A 387 -13.78 -1.20 -12.37
CA LEU A 387 -12.82 -1.99 -13.14
C LEU A 387 -11.80 -1.02 -13.76
N LEU A 388 -10.76 -0.69 -13.00
CA LEU A 388 -9.75 0.27 -13.43
C LEU A 388 -8.83 -0.30 -14.52
N PHE A 389 -8.42 -1.57 -14.38
CA PHE A 389 -7.45 -2.19 -15.27
C PHE A 389 -8.09 -3.26 -16.17
N THR A 390 -7.91 -3.10 -17.47
CA THR A 390 -8.31 -4.02 -18.54
C THR A 390 -7.13 -4.24 -19.50
N PRO A 391 -7.17 -5.25 -20.39
CA PRO A 391 -6.13 -5.43 -21.42
C PRO A 391 -5.91 -4.18 -22.29
N TRP A 392 -6.94 -3.35 -22.47
CA TRP A 392 -6.93 -2.17 -23.35
C TRP A 392 -6.81 -0.83 -22.59
N THR A 393 -6.65 -0.87 -21.27
CA THR A 393 -6.44 0.36 -20.48
C THR A 393 -5.23 1.10 -21.03
N SER A 394 -5.33 2.43 -21.12
CA SER A 394 -4.25 3.31 -21.57
C SER A 394 -3.87 4.32 -20.47
N PRO A 395 -2.69 4.96 -20.53
CA PRO A 395 -2.34 6.04 -19.60
C PRO A 395 -3.36 7.20 -19.62
N ALA A 396 -3.93 7.52 -20.78
CA ALA A 396 -4.95 8.56 -20.89
C ALA A 396 -6.23 8.18 -20.11
N SER A 397 -6.67 6.93 -20.27
CA SER A 397 -7.82 6.38 -19.54
C SER A 397 -7.65 6.42 -18.03
N LEU A 398 -6.44 6.11 -17.54
CA LEU A 398 -6.12 6.18 -16.11
C LEU A 398 -6.17 7.61 -15.56
N LEU A 399 -5.67 8.60 -16.32
CA LEU A 399 -5.74 10.01 -15.94
C LEU A 399 -7.18 10.55 -15.97
N GLU A 400 -8.00 10.13 -16.94
CA GLU A 400 -9.42 10.47 -16.99
C GLU A 400 -10.16 9.91 -15.76
N ASN A 401 -9.97 8.61 -15.45
CA ASN A 401 -10.53 8.00 -14.26
C ASN A 401 -10.09 8.71 -12.98
N ALA A 402 -8.81 9.01 -12.81
CA ALA A 402 -8.30 9.72 -11.64
C ALA A 402 -8.94 11.12 -11.47
N SER A 403 -9.10 11.86 -12.57
CA SER A 403 -9.78 13.17 -12.57
C SER A 403 -11.22 13.06 -12.09
N TRP A 404 -12.00 12.12 -12.65
CA TRP A 404 -13.39 11.88 -12.23
C TRP A 404 -13.47 11.41 -10.78
N MET A 405 -12.64 10.45 -10.37
CA MET A 405 -12.61 9.94 -9.00
C MET A 405 -12.34 11.05 -7.99
N ARG A 406 -11.43 11.98 -8.29
CA ARG A 406 -11.14 13.14 -7.43
C ARG A 406 -12.33 14.11 -7.37
N ARG A 407 -12.85 14.51 -8.54
CA ARG A 407 -14.02 15.42 -8.65
C ARG A 407 -15.23 14.88 -7.90
N LEU A 408 -15.49 13.58 -8.02
CA LEU A 408 -16.67 12.93 -7.45
C LEU A 408 -16.43 12.42 -6.02
N ARG A 409 -15.22 12.57 -5.46
CA ARG A 409 -14.80 11.98 -4.17
C ARG A 409 -15.10 10.48 -4.10
N PHE A 410 -14.74 9.75 -5.16
CA PHE A 410 -15.10 8.34 -5.33
C PHE A 410 -14.49 7.41 -4.27
N HIS A 411 -13.47 7.85 -3.54
CA HIS A 411 -12.96 7.12 -2.38
C HIS A 411 -14.02 6.92 -1.28
N GLU A 412 -15.06 7.76 -1.20
CA GLU A 412 -16.22 7.54 -0.31
C GLU A 412 -17.06 6.33 -0.70
N LEU A 413 -16.99 5.92 -1.97
CA LEU A 413 -17.84 4.92 -2.60
C LEU A 413 -17.09 3.60 -2.84
N ARG A 414 -15.79 3.67 -3.10
CA ARG A 414 -14.96 2.51 -3.38
C ARG A 414 -13.63 2.60 -2.64
N ALA A 415 -13.30 1.55 -1.90
CA ALA A 415 -11.94 1.28 -1.46
C ALA A 415 -11.19 0.43 -2.49
N ASP A 416 -9.87 0.59 -2.60
CA ASP A 416 -9.01 -0.27 -3.42
C ASP A 416 -9.44 -0.36 -4.91
N ALA A 417 -9.76 0.78 -5.52
CA ALA A 417 -10.01 0.87 -6.96
C ALA A 417 -8.77 0.46 -7.76
N ILE A 418 -7.56 0.78 -7.26
CA ILE A 418 -6.29 0.44 -7.93
C ILE A 418 -6.02 -1.06 -8.00
N GLN A 419 -6.75 -1.85 -7.24
CA GLN A 419 -6.63 -3.30 -7.22
C GLN A 419 -7.59 -3.98 -8.22
N THR A 420 -8.53 -3.24 -8.81
CA THR A 420 -9.58 -3.82 -9.64
C THR A 420 -9.08 -4.13 -11.05
N ARG A 421 -9.26 -5.39 -11.47
CA ARG A 421 -8.86 -5.90 -12.79
C ARG A 421 -10.01 -6.63 -13.45
N LEU A 422 -10.10 -6.50 -14.77
CA LEU A 422 -11.03 -7.28 -15.59
C LEU A 422 -10.67 -8.76 -15.52
N ARG A 423 -11.69 -9.57 -15.25
CA ARG A 423 -11.63 -11.03 -15.39
C ARG A 423 -12.19 -11.40 -16.75
N LEU A 424 -11.44 -12.21 -17.50
CA LEU A 424 -11.85 -12.69 -18.81
C LEU A 424 -12.28 -14.15 -18.71
N TYR A 425 -13.45 -14.46 -19.26
CA TYR A 425 -13.96 -15.82 -19.28
C TYR A 425 -14.29 -16.21 -20.72
N PRO A 426 -13.99 -17.44 -21.16
CA PRO A 426 -14.15 -17.86 -22.55
C PRO A 426 -15.52 -17.57 -23.19
N ARG A 427 -16.59 -17.48 -22.38
CA ARG A 427 -17.95 -17.23 -22.87
C ARG A 427 -18.33 -15.75 -23.00
N THR A 428 -17.45 -14.80 -22.71
CA THR A 428 -17.79 -13.37 -22.74
C THR A 428 -17.26 -12.70 -24.01
N PRO A 429 -17.96 -11.71 -24.59
CA PRO A 429 -17.48 -10.97 -25.75
C PRO A 429 -16.07 -10.40 -25.58
N LEU A 430 -15.72 -9.96 -24.37
CA LEU A 430 -14.38 -9.42 -24.09
C LEU A 430 -13.27 -10.46 -24.13
N HIS A 431 -13.53 -11.72 -23.77
CA HIS A 431 -12.53 -12.75 -23.98
C HIS A 431 -12.22 -12.95 -25.46
N HIS A 432 -13.26 -13.01 -26.31
CA HIS A 432 -13.07 -13.13 -27.76
C HIS A 432 -12.37 -11.92 -28.37
N LEU A 433 -12.62 -10.72 -27.83
CA LEU A 433 -11.87 -9.52 -28.21
C LEU A 433 -10.38 -9.65 -27.85
N ALA A 434 -10.06 -10.13 -26.64
CA ALA A 434 -8.68 -10.33 -26.20
C ALA A 434 -7.95 -11.43 -27.00
N VAL A 435 -8.66 -12.49 -27.43
CA VAL A 435 -8.13 -13.50 -28.36
C VAL A 435 -7.77 -12.86 -29.70
N ARG A 436 -8.69 -12.08 -30.29
CA ARG A 436 -8.44 -11.38 -31.56
C ARG A 436 -7.21 -10.48 -31.48
N ASP A 437 -7.05 -9.78 -30.36
CA ASP A 437 -5.98 -8.79 -30.15
C ASP A 437 -4.66 -9.41 -29.65
N GLY A 438 -4.60 -10.74 -29.44
CA GLY A 438 -3.39 -11.41 -28.99
C GLY A 438 -2.94 -10.99 -27.59
N LEU A 439 -3.91 -10.75 -26.69
CA LEU A 439 -3.68 -10.24 -25.33
C LEU A 439 -3.80 -11.31 -24.25
N LEU A 440 -4.33 -12.50 -24.56
CA LEU A 440 -4.28 -13.64 -23.64
C LEU A 440 -2.85 -14.19 -23.55
N VAL A 441 -2.47 -14.65 -22.35
CA VAL A 441 -1.18 -15.30 -22.08
C VAL A 441 -1.44 -16.67 -21.45
N GLU A 442 -0.41 -17.50 -21.30
CA GLU A 442 -0.56 -18.84 -20.71
C GLU A 442 -0.71 -18.81 -19.18
N ALA A 443 -0.03 -17.87 -18.52
CA ALA A 443 -0.05 -17.71 -17.07
C ALA A 443 0.09 -16.23 -16.68
N SER A 444 -0.44 -15.87 -15.51
CA SER A 444 -0.21 -14.55 -14.93
C SER A 444 1.27 -14.40 -14.53
N GLU A 445 1.83 -13.21 -14.73
CA GLU A 445 3.20 -12.90 -14.30
C GLU A 445 3.35 -13.04 -12.77
N GLU A 446 4.56 -13.38 -12.31
CA GLU A 446 4.86 -13.50 -10.89
C GLU A 446 4.59 -12.16 -10.16
N GLY A 447 3.86 -12.23 -9.04
CA GLY A 447 3.40 -11.03 -8.32
C GLY A 447 2.08 -10.43 -8.85
N ARG A 448 1.52 -10.98 -9.93
CA ARG A 448 0.26 -10.55 -10.54
C ARG A 448 -0.86 -11.56 -10.30
N GLY A 449 -1.09 -11.90 -9.02
CA GLY A 449 -2.10 -12.88 -8.61
C GLY A 449 -3.45 -12.66 -9.28
N ASP A 450 -4.15 -13.74 -9.63
CA ASP A 450 -5.50 -13.64 -10.18
C ASP A 450 -6.41 -13.10 -9.08
N ARG A 451 -7.12 -12.00 -9.37
CA ARG A 451 -8.13 -11.46 -8.47
C ARG A 451 -9.26 -12.44 -8.22
N ALA A 452 -9.49 -13.37 -9.16
CA ALA A 452 -10.40 -14.48 -8.93
C ALA A 452 -9.94 -15.32 -7.73
N ALA A 453 -8.64 -15.60 -7.59
CA ALA A 453 -8.07 -16.27 -6.42
C ALA A 453 -8.31 -15.51 -5.12
N GLU A 454 -8.06 -14.20 -5.12
CA GLU A 454 -8.26 -13.37 -3.93
C GLU A 454 -9.73 -13.27 -3.48
N GLN A 455 -10.67 -13.36 -4.42
CA GLN A 455 -12.10 -13.12 -4.19
C GLN A 455 -12.94 -14.41 -4.22
N GLY A 456 -12.33 -15.57 -4.47
CA GLY A 456 -13.02 -16.86 -4.54
C GLY A 456 -13.91 -17.02 -5.78
N TYR A 457 -13.56 -16.37 -6.89
CA TYR A 457 -14.23 -16.58 -8.19
C TYR A 457 -13.53 -17.65 -9.00
N ASP A 458 -14.22 -18.19 -10.01
CA ASP A 458 -13.60 -19.09 -10.98
C ASP A 458 -12.35 -18.46 -11.59
N ALA A 459 -11.27 -19.24 -11.68
CA ALA A 459 -10.02 -18.82 -12.31
C ALA A 459 -10.30 -18.25 -13.72
N SER A 460 -9.78 -17.05 -13.96
CA SER A 460 -10.03 -16.29 -15.18
C SER A 460 -8.89 -16.47 -16.19
N ALA A 461 -9.15 -16.27 -17.47
CA ALA A 461 -8.11 -16.37 -18.49
C ALA A 461 -7.05 -15.28 -18.26
N PRO A 462 -5.76 -15.64 -18.09
CA PRO A 462 -4.72 -14.65 -17.86
C PRO A 462 -4.45 -13.83 -19.13
N TRP A 463 -4.11 -12.56 -18.95
CA TRP A 463 -3.95 -11.59 -20.03
C TRP A 463 -2.87 -10.56 -19.70
N ARG A 464 -2.29 -9.91 -20.71
CA ARG A 464 -1.33 -8.80 -20.58
C ARG A 464 -1.92 -7.48 -21.04
N PHE A 465 -1.38 -6.37 -20.53
CA PHE A 465 -1.74 -5.05 -21.07
C PHE A 465 -1.25 -4.92 -22.51
N GLN A 466 -2.06 -4.31 -23.37
CA GLN A 466 -1.67 -3.96 -24.73
C GLN A 466 -0.56 -2.89 -24.72
N ASP A 467 -0.65 -1.92 -23.82
CA ASP A 467 0.37 -0.90 -23.58
C ASP A 467 1.27 -1.31 -22.40
N ALA A 468 2.53 -1.63 -22.66
CA ALA A 468 3.50 -2.05 -21.65
C ALA A 468 3.72 -1.00 -20.54
N ARG A 469 3.47 0.29 -20.82
CA ARG A 469 3.54 1.34 -19.80
C ARG A 469 2.50 1.13 -18.71
N VAL A 470 1.35 0.56 -19.05
CA VAL A 470 0.27 0.31 -18.09
C VAL A 470 0.64 -0.78 -17.09
N GLU A 471 1.47 -1.75 -17.48
CA GLU A 471 2.05 -2.70 -16.53
C GLU A 471 2.95 -1.98 -15.53
N ALA A 472 3.86 -1.10 -15.99
CA ALA A 472 4.69 -0.29 -15.11
C ALA A 472 3.86 0.62 -14.19
N ILE A 473 2.77 1.21 -14.70
CA ILE A 473 1.85 2.04 -13.90
C ILE A 473 1.13 1.20 -12.85
N PHE A 474 0.64 0.01 -13.21
CA PHE A 474 -0.02 -0.91 -12.29
C PHE A 474 0.91 -1.32 -11.15
N GLN A 475 2.12 -1.80 -11.47
CA GLN A 475 3.12 -2.20 -10.47
C GLN A 475 3.52 -1.01 -9.57
N LEU A 476 3.71 0.17 -10.18
CA LEU A 476 4.03 1.39 -9.44
C LEU A 476 2.90 1.80 -8.49
N ALA A 477 1.64 1.80 -8.94
CA ALA A 477 0.48 2.13 -8.12
C ALA A 477 0.34 1.19 -6.92
N GLN A 478 0.55 -0.11 -7.13
CA GLN A 478 0.53 -1.12 -6.06
C GLN A 478 1.65 -0.88 -5.05
N ALA A 479 2.85 -0.56 -5.51
CA ALA A 479 3.99 -0.25 -4.64
C ALA A 479 3.80 1.07 -3.87
N VAL A 480 3.22 2.09 -4.50
CA VAL A 480 2.92 3.39 -3.87
C VAL A 480 1.96 3.24 -2.69
N ARG A 481 0.96 2.34 -2.77
CA ARG A 481 0.11 2.01 -1.60
C ARG A 481 0.94 1.52 -0.41
N GLY A 482 2.04 0.81 -0.66
CA GLY A 482 2.98 0.40 0.39
C GLY A 482 3.89 1.51 0.92
N LEU A 483 4.12 2.57 0.13
CA LEU A 483 4.87 3.76 0.55
C LEU A 483 4.04 4.71 1.41
N ASP A 484 2.73 4.79 1.14
CA ASP A 484 1.79 5.63 1.88
C ASP A 484 1.31 4.97 3.19
N ARG A 485 2.22 4.93 4.16
CA ARG A 485 1.96 4.30 5.47
C ARG A 485 0.79 4.92 6.22
N ASP A 486 0.55 6.21 6.03
CA ASP A 486 -0.52 6.96 6.70
C ASP A 486 -1.86 6.83 5.97
N ARG A 487 -1.91 6.17 4.80
CA ARG A 487 -3.08 6.05 3.92
C ARG A 487 -3.73 7.41 3.62
N GLY A 488 -2.90 8.45 3.49
CA GLY A 488 -3.34 9.81 3.20
C GLY A 488 -3.68 10.03 1.74
N LEU A 489 -3.16 9.19 0.83
CA LEU A 489 -3.41 9.27 -0.59
C LEU A 489 -4.73 8.56 -0.94
N THR A 490 -5.54 9.22 -1.77
CA THR A 490 -6.67 8.55 -2.41
C THR A 490 -6.17 7.70 -3.59
N ASP A 491 -6.95 6.68 -3.99
CA ASP A 491 -6.64 5.91 -5.19
C ASP A 491 -6.46 6.80 -6.43
N ALA A 492 -7.21 7.90 -6.54
CA ALA A 492 -7.07 8.88 -7.62
C ALA A 492 -5.68 9.53 -7.62
N ASP A 493 -5.13 9.85 -6.45
CA ASP A 493 -3.80 10.46 -6.34
C ASP A 493 -2.70 9.45 -6.69
N VAL A 494 -2.84 8.20 -6.24
CA VAL A 494 -1.92 7.11 -6.59
C VAL A 494 -1.88 6.87 -8.09
N ILE A 495 -3.05 6.78 -8.74
CA ILE A 495 -3.16 6.57 -10.19
C ILE A 495 -2.50 7.73 -10.95
N ASP A 496 -2.78 8.97 -10.55
CA ASP A 496 -2.29 10.18 -11.22
C ASP A 496 -0.75 10.29 -11.11
N VAL A 497 -0.21 10.09 -9.89
CA VAL A 497 1.26 10.05 -9.65
C VAL A 497 1.92 8.96 -10.49
N ALA A 498 1.44 7.71 -10.40
CA ALA A 498 2.04 6.59 -11.08
C ALA A 498 1.99 6.75 -12.62
N THR A 499 0.84 7.18 -13.13
CA THR A 499 0.62 7.37 -14.57
C THR A 499 1.52 8.46 -15.12
N ARG A 500 1.57 9.64 -14.49
CA ARG A 500 2.42 10.74 -14.96
C ARG A 500 3.90 10.41 -14.86
N TYR A 501 4.31 9.67 -13.83
CA TYR A 501 5.71 9.26 -13.66
C TYR A 501 6.16 8.35 -14.80
N VAL A 502 5.40 7.30 -15.12
CA VAL A 502 5.74 6.37 -16.21
C VAL A 502 5.60 7.02 -17.59
N VAL A 503 4.60 7.88 -17.81
CA VAL A 503 4.47 8.64 -19.07
C VAL A 503 5.66 9.56 -19.29
N ARG A 504 6.20 10.15 -18.21
CA ARG A 504 7.42 10.98 -18.27
C ARG A 504 8.66 10.15 -18.59
N TRP A 505 8.72 8.92 -18.07
CA TRP A 505 9.85 8.00 -18.21
C TRP A 505 9.43 6.69 -18.87
N PRO A 506 9.08 6.69 -20.17
CA PRO A 506 8.41 5.56 -20.82
C PRO A 506 9.26 4.28 -20.86
N GLY A 507 10.60 4.38 -20.82
CA GLY A 507 11.47 3.20 -20.81
C GLY A 507 11.34 2.35 -19.54
N LEU A 508 10.74 2.88 -18.46
CA LEU A 508 10.35 2.11 -17.28
C LEU A 508 9.40 0.93 -17.60
N ALA A 509 8.69 0.98 -18.74
CA ALA A 509 7.91 -0.15 -19.24
C ALA A 509 8.73 -1.44 -19.45
N ALA A 510 10.06 -1.32 -19.62
CA ALA A 510 10.97 -2.47 -19.74
C ALA A 510 11.36 -3.10 -18.39
N VAL A 511 11.11 -2.39 -17.27
CA VAL A 511 11.47 -2.82 -15.90
C VAL A 511 10.36 -2.52 -14.89
N PRO A 512 9.11 -2.98 -15.14
CA PRO A 512 7.93 -2.58 -14.35
C PRO A 512 8.10 -2.84 -12.85
N GLY A 513 8.72 -3.96 -12.47
CA GLY A 513 8.99 -4.31 -11.07
C GLY A 513 9.99 -3.42 -10.32
N SER A 514 10.76 -2.57 -11.01
CA SER A 514 11.76 -1.67 -10.41
C SER A 514 11.34 -0.19 -10.41
N CYS A 515 10.23 0.17 -11.06
CA CYS A 515 9.77 1.56 -11.21
C CYS A 515 9.58 2.29 -9.88
N ALA A 516 9.07 1.57 -8.87
CA ALA A 516 8.80 2.12 -7.55
C ALA A 516 10.05 2.56 -6.80
N LEU A 517 11.21 1.98 -7.10
CA LEU A 517 12.48 2.35 -6.47
C LEU A 517 12.93 3.73 -6.95
N ALA A 518 12.82 4.01 -8.25
CA ALA A 518 13.17 5.32 -8.81
C ALA A 518 12.23 6.43 -8.30
N LEU A 519 10.92 6.15 -8.20
CA LEU A 519 9.98 7.09 -7.57
C LEU A 519 10.33 7.32 -6.09
N ARG A 520 10.60 6.25 -5.34
CA ARG A 520 11.00 6.34 -3.92
C ARG A 520 12.25 7.20 -3.74
N ALA A 521 13.28 6.98 -4.55
CA ALA A 521 14.50 7.78 -4.52
C ALA A 521 14.24 9.27 -4.86
N GLY A 522 13.27 9.57 -5.71
CA GLY A 522 12.82 10.94 -5.99
C GLY A 522 12.07 11.57 -4.80
N VAL A 523 11.18 10.81 -4.16
CA VAL A 523 10.46 11.23 -2.94
C VAL A 523 11.45 11.50 -1.80
N GLU A 524 12.45 10.62 -1.63
CA GLU A 524 13.54 10.79 -0.65
C GLU A 524 14.41 12.01 -0.96
N ALA A 525 14.66 12.33 -2.24
CA ALA A 525 15.43 13.51 -2.63
C ALA A 525 14.78 14.83 -2.19
N TRP A 526 13.45 14.87 -2.09
CA TRP A 526 12.71 16.00 -1.50
C TRP A 526 12.81 16.05 0.03
N GLY A 527 12.95 14.90 0.70
CA GLY A 527 12.96 14.78 2.15
C GLY A 527 11.58 14.57 2.80
N ALA A 528 10.51 14.44 2.00
CA ALA A 528 9.13 14.26 2.49
C ALA A 528 8.50 12.95 1.97
N PRO A 529 7.54 12.35 2.71
CA PRO A 529 6.73 11.24 2.22
C PRO A 529 5.83 11.72 1.08
N LEU A 530 5.46 10.77 0.23
CA LEU A 530 4.68 11.05 -0.97
C LEU A 530 3.34 11.76 -0.68
N GLY A 531 2.65 11.41 0.42
CA GLY A 531 1.41 12.08 0.83
C GLY A 531 1.57 13.59 1.01
N ALA A 532 2.62 14.03 1.69
CA ALA A 532 2.91 15.44 1.89
C ALA A 532 3.33 16.12 0.57
N LEU A 533 4.06 15.43 -0.30
CA LEU A 533 4.39 15.96 -1.63
C LEU A 533 3.14 16.14 -2.50
N VAL A 534 2.18 15.21 -2.45
CA VAL A 534 0.90 15.36 -3.15
C VAL A 534 0.10 16.54 -2.59
N GLU A 535 0.07 16.75 -1.27
CA GLU A 535 -0.59 17.91 -0.67
C GLU A 535 0.06 19.23 -1.11
N MET A 536 1.40 19.32 -1.10
CA MET A 536 2.13 20.56 -1.39
C MET A 536 2.25 20.85 -2.89
N LEU A 537 2.50 19.83 -3.70
CA LEU A 537 2.86 19.97 -5.11
C LEU A 537 1.76 19.47 -6.06
N GLY A 538 0.72 18.82 -5.53
CA GLY A 538 -0.25 18.07 -6.32
C GLY A 538 0.32 16.75 -6.87
N PRO A 539 -0.55 15.84 -7.35
CA PRO A 539 -0.12 14.55 -7.91
C PRO A 539 0.86 14.68 -9.08
N ALA A 540 0.69 15.70 -9.93
CA ALA A 540 1.57 15.94 -11.07
C ALA A 540 3.01 16.34 -10.67
N GLY A 541 3.15 17.05 -9.53
CA GLY A 541 4.43 17.47 -8.98
C GLY A 541 5.08 16.43 -8.08
N ALA A 542 4.30 15.57 -7.42
CA ALA A 542 4.82 14.63 -6.43
C ALA A 542 5.75 13.54 -7.01
N GLY A 543 5.62 13.21 -8.30
CA GLY A 543 6.54 12.32 -9.01
C GLY A 543 7.80 13.02 -9.56
N PHE A 544 8.03 14.28 -9.26
CA PHE A 544 9.22 15.01 -9.69
C PHE A 544 10.44 14.61 -8.85
N ASP A 545 11.55 14.25 -9.48
CA ASP A 545 12.84 14.10 -8.80
C ASP A 545 13.71 15.30 -9.17
N PRO A 546 13.97 16.25 -8.25
CA PRO A 546 14.71 17.47 -8.57
C PRO A 546 16.12 17.18 -9.07
N GLU A 547 16.70 16.04 -8.68
CA GLU A 547 18.07 15.72 -9.05
C GLU A 547 18.17 15.10 -10.44
N ILE A 548 17.25 14.19 -10.75
CA ILE A 548 17.20 13.49 -12.05
C ILE A 548 16.63 14.40 -13.13
N GLU A 549 15.67 15.25 -12.81
CA GLU A 549 15.13 16.25 -13.77
C GLU A 549 16.19 17.28 -14.14
N ALA A 550 17.03 17.69 -13.18
CA ALA A 550 18.18 18.56 -13.47
C ALA A 550 19.23 17.86 -14.35
N LEU A 551 19.44 16.55 -14.16
CA LEU A 551 20.35 15.75 -14.99
C LEU A 551 19.85 15.63 -16.44
N ALA A 552 18.55 15.41 -16.64
CA ALA A 552 17.93 15.27 -17.96
C ALA A 552 18.01 16.54 -18.83
N LEU A 553 18.21 17.72 -18.24
CA LEU A 553 18.28 19.00 -18.95
C LEU A 553 19.63 19.31 -19.61
N GLY A 554 20.70 18.58 -19.27
CA GLY A 554 22.09 18.96 -19.56
C GLY A 554 22.47 19.16 -21.04
N GLU A 555 21.56 18.97 -21.99
CA GLU A 555 21.75 19.19 -23.43
C GLU A 555 21.46 20.63 -23.87
N ASN A 556 20.56 21.33 -23.17
CA ASN A 556 20.00 22.62 -23.61
C ASN A 556 20.25 23.78 -22.65
N ALA A 557 20.97 23.55 -21.54
CA ALA A 557 21.33 24.62 -20.62
C ALA A 557 22.33 25.58 -21.30
N SER A 558 22.07 26.89 -21.21
CA SER A 558 22.99 27.91 -21.71
C SER A 558 24.36 27.76 -21.05
N SER A 559 25.43 28.19 -21.73
CA SER A 559 26.83 28.07 -21.28
C SER A 559 27.14 28.69 -19.91
N GLU A 560 26.20 29.43 -19.32
CA GLU A 560 26.35 30.11 -18.02
C GLU A 560 25.90 29.27 -16.81
N THR A 561 25.10 28.20 -17.02
CA THR A 561 24.78 27.24 -15.94
C THR A 561 25.54 25.94 -16.17
N VAL A 562 26.36 25.54 -15.20
CA VAL A 562 27.07 24.24 -15.24
C VAL A 562 26.00 23.15 -15.16
N GLY A 563 25.64 22.61 -16.33
CA GLY A 563 24.67 21.53 -16.44
C GLY A 563 25.10 20.34 -15.58
N ARG A 564 24.18 19.83 -14.77
CA ARG A 564 24.38 18.61 -13.99
C ARG A 564 24.63 17.44 -14.94
N ARG A 565 25.69 16.66 -14.68
CA ARG A 565 26.09 15.50 -15.49
C ARG A 565 26.02 14.18 -14.72
N ALA A 566 25.95 14.25 -13.39
CA ALA A 566 25.78 13.09 -12.52
C ALA A 566 25.00 13.42 -11.24
N VAL A 567 24.54 12.37 -10.55
CA VAL A 567 23.88 12.37 -9.24
C VAL A 567 24.35 11.12 -8.49
N LEU A 568 24.46 11.23 -7.16
CA LEU A 568 24.68 10.09 -6.28
C LEU A 568 23.42 9.91 -5.44
N LYS A 569 22.78 8.75 -5.55
CA LYS A 569 21.70 8.32 -4.65
C LYS A 569 22.35 7.52 -3.53
N GLU A 570 22.53 8.18 -2.40
CA GLU A 570 23.08 7.60 -1.18
C GLU A 570 21.96 6.95 -0.35
N SER A 571 22.33 6.12 0.63
CA SER A 571 21.36 5.49 1.56
C SER A 571 20.34 4.54 0.89
N VAL A 572 20.63 4.07 -0.32
CA VAL A 572 19.78 3.06 -0.98
C VAL A 572 19.99 1.74 -0.28
N ARG A 573 18.92 1.01 0.06
CA ARG A 573 19.09 -0.34 0.65
C ARG A 573 19.90 -1.21 -0.30
N ALA A 574 20.87 -1.95 0.23
CA ALA A 574 21.73 -2.79 -0.61
C ALA A 574 20.92 -3.81 -1.44
N THR A 575 19.82 -4.33 -0.90
CA THR A 575 18.89 -5.23 -1.61
C THR A 575 18.17 -4.59 -2.80
N ASP A 576 18.06 -3.26 -2.82
CA ASP A 576 17.27 -2.50 -3.81
C ASP A 576 18.20 -1.82 -4.84
N ALA A 577 19.51 -1.69 -4.55
CA ALA A 577 20.45 -0.85 -5.29
C ALA A 577 20.60 -1.23 -6.77
N GLU A 578 20.75 -2.53 -7.06
CA GLU A 578 20.87 -3.02 -8.44
C GLU A 578 19.58 -2.81 -9.25
N ALA A 579 18.42 -3.02 -8.61
CA ALA A 579 17.13 -2.79 -9.24
C ALA A 579 16.89 -1.28 -9.50
N LEU A 580 17.32 -0.41 -8.59
CA LEU A 580 17.30 1.04 -8.78
C LEU A 580 18.21 1.47 -9.93
N ALA A 581 19.43 0.94 -10.03
CA ALA A 581 20.34 1.23 -11.14
C ALA A 581 19.71 0.83 -12.49
N ARG A 582 19.10 -0.36 -12.58
CA ARG A 582 18.35 -0.79 -13.78
C ARG A 582 17.17 0.13 -14.10
N ALA A 583 16.46 0.64 -13.10
CA ALA A 583 15.37 1.59 -13.32
C ALA A 583 15.90 2.89 -13.95
N TYR A 584 17.01 3.45 -13.45
CA TYR A 584 17.62 4.63 -14.07
C TYR A 584 18.19 4.37 -15.47
N GLN A 585 18.75 3.18 -15.71
CA GLN A 585 19.14 2.76 -17.06
C GLN A 585 17.96 2.75 -18.03
N ALA A 586 16.83 2.19 -17.60
CA ALA A 586 15.59 2.20 -18.37
C ALA A 586 15.02 3.62 -18.59
N MET A 587 15.31 4.57 -17.70
CA MET A 587 14.98 5.99 -17.89
C MET A 587 15.90 6.71 -18.89
N GLY A 588 16.96 6.03 -19.38
CA GLY A 588 17.90 6.57 -20.38
C GLY A 588 19.21 7.12 -19.81
N PHE A 589 19.56 6.78 -18.55
CA PHE A 589 20.79 7.22 -17.91
C PHE A 589 21.84 6.10 -17.84
N ALA A 590 23.11 6.43 -17.67
CA ALA A 590 24.10 5.46 -17.21
C ALA A 590 23.99 5.36 -15.68
N ALA A 591 23.86 4.15 -15.13
CA ALA A 591 23.78 3.99 -13.67
C ALA A 591 24.44 2.69 -13.19
N GLU A 592 25.09 2.74 -12.03
CA GLU A 592 25.81 1.62 -11.42
C GLU A 592 25.83 1.78 -9.88
N VAL A 593 25.84 0.65 -9.16
CA VAL A 593 26.17 0.62 -7.72
C VAL A 593 27.68 0.80 -7.56
N ILE A 594 28.12 1.90 -6.96
CA ILE A 594 29.56 2.23 -6.90
C ILE A 594 30.20 2.05 -5.52
N ALA A 595 29.40 1.84 -4.46
CA ALA A 595 29.86 1.57 -3.11
C ALA A 595 28.76 0.99 -2.21
N HIS A 596 29.16 0.31 -1.14
CA HIS A 596 28.31 -0.10 -0.01
C HIS A 596 28.77 0.58 1.27
N HIS A 597 27.83 0.90 2.17
CA HIS A 597 28.13 1.54 3.45
C HIS A 597 27.04 1.28 4.50
N GLY A 598 27.38 1.50 5.76
CA GLY A 598 26.45 1.55 6.88
C GLY A 598 25.99 2.97 7.16
N MET A 599 24.95 3.12 7.98
CA MET A 599 24.50 4.42 8.45
C MET A 599 24.21 4.40 9.94
N GLU A 600 24.89 5.25 10.70
CA GLU A 600 24.51 5.52 12.08
C GLU A 600 23.26 6.41 12.10
N ARG A 601 22.15 5.88 12.61
CA ARG A 601 20.81 6.50 12.45
C ARG A 601 20.66 7.91 13.04
N ARG A 602 21.39 8.25 14.11
CA ARG A 602 21.25 9.55 14.79
C ARG A 602 22.09 10.65 14.18
N SER A 603 23.31 10.32 13.74
CA SER A 603 24.30 11.27 13.24
C SER A 603 24.27 11.40 11.72
N GLY A 604 23.72 10.40 11.02
CA GLY A 604 23.82 10.29 9.56
C GLY A 604 25.23 9.90 9.10
N LEU A 605 26.12 9.50 10.01
CA LEU A 605 27.49 9.13 9.66
C LEU A 605 27.52 7.78 8.92
N HIS A 606 28.30 7.75 7.84
CA HIS A 606 28.55 6.52 7.08
C HIS A 606 29.48 5.59 7.88
N GLY A 607 29.00 4.38 8.17
CA GLY A 607 29.73 3.32 8.86
C GLY A 607 30.20 2.21 7.90
N ALA A 608 30.86 1.18 8.44
CA ALA A 608 31.42 0.07 7.67
C ALA A 608 30.45 -1.08 7.36
N SER A 609 29.13 -0.95 7.61
CA SER A 609 28.18 -2.02 7.27
C SER A 609 27.87 -2.06 5.77
N GLU A 610 27.23 -3.11 5.29
CA GLU A 610 26.80 -3.25 3.88
C GLU A 610 25.28 -3.13 3.73
N GLU A 611 24.60 -2.52 4.71
CA GLU A 611 23.14 -2.38 4.70
C GLU A 611 22.64 -1.44 3.60
N HIS A 612 23.46 -0.45 3.22
CA HIS A 612 23.14 0.55 2.23
C HIS A 612 24.19 0.59 1.11
N ALA A 613 23.84 1.27 0.02
CA ALA A 613 24.64 1.42 -1.16
C ALA A 613 24.52 2.84 -1.74
N VAL A 614 25.53 3.22 -2.52
CA VAL A 614 25.54 4.43 -3.34
C VAL A 614 25.31 4.03 -4.79
N VAL A 615 24.20 4.50 -5.37
CA VAL A 615 23.90 4.35 -6.79
C VAL A 615 24.31 5.64 -7.51
N ALA A 616 25.31 5.57 -8.38
CA ALA A 616 25.66 6.67 -9.24
C ALA A 616 24.77 6.67 -10.48
N VAL A 617 24.23 7.83 -10.83
CA VAL A 617 23.44 8.06 -12.04
C VAL A 617 24.13 9.17 -12.82
N ALA A 618 24.46 8.91 -14.06
CA ALA A 618 25.15 9.82 -14.94
C ALA A 618 24.44 9.91 -16.28
N ARG A 619 24.73 10.97 -17.01
CA ARG A 619 24.16 11.17 -18.34
C ARG A 619 24.57 10.08 -19.32
N ASP A 620 25.83 9.66 -19.24
CA ASP A 620 26.45 8.71 -20.15
C ASP A 620 27.52 7.89 -19.42
N GLU A 621 27.96 6.80 -20.04
CA GLU A 621 28.94 5.86 -19.48
C GLU A 621 30.31 6.49 -19.23
N ALA A 622 30.70 7.51 -20.01
CA ALA A 622 31.98 8.18 -19.81
C ALA A 622 31.98 9.01 -18.53
N VAL A 623 30.88 9.76 -18.28
CA VAL A 623 30.69 10.48 -17.02
C VAL A 623 30.57 9.51 -15.84
N LEU A 624 29.86 8.39 -16.00
CA LEU A 624 29.76 7.37 -14.95
C LEU A 624 31.14 6.83 -14.56
N GLY A 625 31.97 6.53 -15.56
CA GLY A 625 33.36 6.11 -15.35
C GLY A 625 34.19 7.14 -14.58
N GLU A 626 34.04 8.43 -14.90
CA GLU A 626 34.70 9.54 -14.18
C GLU A 626 34.20 9.65 -12.72
N VAL A 627 32.89 9.61 -12.49
CA VAL A 627 32.26 9.64 -11.16
C VAL A 627 32.78 8.49 -10.30
N ARG A 628 32.82 7.27 -10.84
CA ARG A 628 33.32 6.08 -10.13
C ARG A 628 34.79 6.23 -9.74
N GLY A 629 35.63 6.74 -10.64
CA GLY A 629 37.04 7.00 -10.36
C GLY A 629 37.23 8.04 -9.24
N LEU A 630 36.51 9.18 -9.34
CA LEU A 630 36.57 10.25 -8.36
C LEU A 630 36.04 9.83 -6.99
N HIS A 631 34.93 9.09 -6.96
CA HIS A 631 34.35 8.58 -5.72
C HIS A 631 35.32 7.68 -4.96
N ARG A 632 36.02 6.77 -5.65
CA ARG A 632 37.06 5.93 -5.02
C ARG A 632 38.19 6.76 -4.40
N VAL A 633 38.61 7.84 -5.05
CA VAL A 633 39.64 8.74 -4.51
C VAL A 633 39.11 9.46 -3.27
N VAL A 634 37.88 9.98 -3.31
CA VAL A 634 37.25 10.67 -2.17
C VAL A 634 37.08 9.74 -0.98
N ALA A 635 36.59 8.51 -1.20
CA ALA A 635 36.37 7.51 -0.17
C ALA A 635 37.66 6.84 0.36
N GLY A 636 38.75 6.89 -0.41
CA GLY A 636 40.02 6.24 -0.06
C GLY A 636 40.85 6.96 1.01
N ALA A 637 41.94 6.33 1.42
CA ALA A 637 42.92 6.87 2.38
C ALA A 637 44.03 7.72 1.71
N GLY A 638 43.80 8.21 0.50
CA GLY A 638 44.79 8.99 -0.27
C GLY A 638 45.13 10.36 0.36
N PRO A 639 46.18 11.04 -0.15
CA PRO A 639 46.56 12.38 0.30
C PRO A 639 45.37 13.34 0.32
N ALA A 640 45.27 14.16 1.37
CA ALA A 640 44.15 15.10 1.53
C ALA A 640 43.99 16.03 0.32
N THR A 641 45.08 16.48 -0.30
CA THR A 641 45.07 17.32 -1.50
C THR A 641 44.42 16.65 -2.71
N GLU A 642 44.68 15.36 -2.93
CA GLU A 642 44.06 14.57 -3.99
C GLU A 642 42.56 14.39 -3.73
N ARG A 643 42.20 14.03 -2.49
CA ARG A 643 40.79 13.89 -2.08
C ARG A 643 40.01 15.19 -2.25
N ARG A 644 40.58 16.33 -1.87
CA ARG A 644 39.97 17.66 -2.08
C ARG A 644 39.79 17.97 -3.57
N THR A 645 40.77 17.63 -4.39
CA THR A 645 40.69 17.87 -5.84
C THR A 645 39.62 16.97 -6.48
N ALA A 646 39.57 15.70 -6.08
CA ALA A 646 38.56 14.76 -6.52
C ALA A 646 37.14 15.18 -6.08
N ALA A 647 36.97 15.62 -4.83
CA ALA A 647 35.70 16.11 -4.29
C ALA A 647 35.19 17.35 -5.05
N ARG A 648 36.08 18.30 -5.38
CA ARG A 648 35.72 19.47 -6.20
C ARG A 648 35.26 19.08 -7.59
N ARG A 649 36.00 18.18 -8.23
CA ARG A 649 35.67 17.69 -9.57
C ARG A 649 34.34 16.93 -9.57
N LEU A 650 34.14 16.05 -8.58
CA LEU A 650 32.90 15.29 -8.40
C LEU A 650 31.71 16.23 -8.19
N GLY A 651 31.85 17.24 -7.31
CA GLY A 651 30.82 18.27 -7.13
C GLY A 651 30.49 19.02 -8.43
N GLY A 652 31.50 19.34 -9.24
CA GLY A 652 31.30 19.93 -10.57
C GLY A 652 30.46 19.03 -11.51
N LEU A 653 30.72 17.72 -11.54
CA LEU A 653 29.89 16.77 -12.29
C LEU A 653 28.45 16.72 -11.77
N MET A 654 28.24 16.91 -10.47
CA MET A 654 26.92 16.97 -9.86
C MET A 654 26.20 18.33 -10.05
N GLY A 655 26.81 19.25 -10.80
CA GLY A 655 26.28 20.59 -11.04
C GLY A 655 26.39 21.52 -9.83
N TYR A 656 27.29 21.22 -8.89
CA TYR A 656 27.50 22.08 -7.71
C TYR A 656 28.29 23.31 -8.13
N PRO A 657 27.87 24.52 -7.71
CA PRO A 657 28.67 25.71 -7.97
C PRO A 657 30.09 25.56 -7.44
N GLY A 658 31.08 26.04 -8.19
CA GLY A 658 32.50 25.91 -7.81
C GLY A 658 32.80 26.43 -6.40
N CYS A 659 32.16 27.54 -6.00
CA CYS A 659 32.28 28.09 -4.65
C CYS A 659 31.73 27.16 -3.55
N CYS A 660 30.67 26.39 -3.84
CA CYS A 660 30.09 25.43 -2.90
C CYS A 660 30.93 24.15 -2.84
N ALA A 661 31.41 23.66 -4.00
CA ALA A 661 32.26 22.47 -4.07
C ALA A 661 33.64 22.68 -3.43
N GLU A 662 34.27 23.84 -3.64
CA GLU A 662 35.54 24.21 -2.98
C GLU A 662 35.38 24.23 -1.46
N LEU A 663 34.30 24.82 -0.98
CA LEU A 663 34.05 24.92 0.46
C LEU A 663 33.75 23.56 1.10
N PHE A 664 32.99 22.70 0.42
CA PHE A 664 32.77 21.33 0.87
C PHE A 664 34.08 20.55 0.92
N ALA A 665 34.91 20.67 -0.11
CA ALA A 665 36.22 20.02 -0.16
C ALA A 665 37.17 20.53 0.93
N ALA A 666 37.09 21.80 1.32
CA ALA A 666 37.96 22.37 2.35
C ALA A 666 37.67 21.85 3.78
N ARG A 667 36.50 21.25 4.03
CA ARG A 667 36.13 20.76 5.37
C ARG A 667 36.93 19.51 5.77
N LEU A 668 37.26 19.44 7.06
CA LEU A 668 37.84 18.24 7.67
C LEU A 668 36.80 17.13 7.82
N GLU A 669 35.59 17.50 8.25
CA GLU A 669 34.46 16.60 8.42
C GLU A 669 33.39 16.91 7.37
N GLN A 670 33.24 15.96 6.44
CA GLN A 670 32.30 16.03 5.31
C GLN A 670 31.04 15.17 5.55
N GLY A 671 31.05 14.30 6.56
CA GLY A 671 29.95 13.37 6.85
C GLY A 671 28.88 13.90 7.83
N ASP A 672 29.10 15.05 8.48
CA ASP A 672 28.10 15.64 9.38
C ASP A 672 27.14 16.54 8.59
N ASN A 673 26.04 15.94 8.12
CA ASN A 673 24.98 16.63 7.38
C ASN A 673 24.31 17.75 8.21
N GLN A 674 24.24 17.60 9.54
CA GLN A 674 23.60 18.59 10.41
C GLN A 674 24.47 19.86 10.46
N ASP A 675 25.79 19.69 10.56
CA ASP A 675 26.71 20.82 10.56
C ASP A 675 26.90 21.45 9.19
N LEU A 676 26.76 20.67 8.12
CA LEU A 676 26.70 21.21 6.77
C LEU A 676 25.47 22.09 6.54
N GLU A 677 24.32 21.74 7.14
CA GLU A 677 23.09 22.53 7.06
C GLU A 677 23.22 23.88 7.79
N ARG A 678 23.96 23.93 8.89
CA ARG A 678 24.22 25.15 9.68
C ARG A 678 25.32 26.03 9.09
N ALA A 679 26.24 25.43 8.35
CA ALA A 679 27.45 26.10 7.88
C ALA A 679 27.22 27.40 7.06
N PRO A 680 26.21 27.51 6.18
CA PRO A 680 25.94 28.74 5.45
C PRO A 680 25.66 29.91 6.42
N TYR A 681 24.84 29.67 7.45
CA TYR A 681 24.44 30.68 8.42
C TYR A 681 25.57 31.07 9.36
N LEU A 682 26.44 30.14 9.75
CA LEU A 682 27.62 30.45 10.58
C LEU A 682 28.62 31.35 9.86
N ARG A 683 28.75 31.21 8.54
CA ARG A 683 29.69 32.01 7.75
C ARG A 683 29.18 33.40 7.43
N ALA A 684 27.89 33.53 7.16
CA ALA A 684 27.27 34.79 6.75
C ALA A 684 25.92 34.99 7.44
N PRO A 685 25.89 35.14 8.78
CA PRO A 685 24.64 35.20 9.54
C PRO A 685 23.80 36.44 9.22
N GLU A 686 24.42 37.50 8.71
CA GLU A 686 23.75 38.74 8.30
C GLU A 686 23.16 38.67 6.89
N GLN A 687 23.48 37.64 6.11
CA GLN A 687 22.89 37.50 4.78
C GLN A 687 21.51 36.85 4.89
N PRO A 688 20.49 37.40 4.22
CA PRO A 688 19.19 36.76 4.15
C PRO A 688 19.28 35.45 3.36
N LEU A 689 18.56 34.43 3.83
CA LEU A 689 18.41 33.19 3.07
C LEU A 689 17.51 33.44 1.86
N ALA A 690 18.00 33.15 0.66
CA ALA A 690 17.13 33.10 -0.52
C ALA A 690 16.11 31.96 -0.35
N SER A 691 14.82 32.24 -0.48
CA SER A 691 13.76 31.26 -0.20
C SER A 691 13.91 29.97 -1.01
N VAL A 692 14.36 30.04 -2.26
CA VAL A 692 14.59 28.85 -3.08
C VAL A 692 15.78 27.98 -2.64
N LEU A 693 16.65 28.50 -1.76
CA LEU A 693 17.71 27.73 -1.11
C LEU A 693 17.27 27.17 0.24
N HIS A 694 16.07 27.50 0.69
CA HIS A 694 15.53 26.98 1.93
C HIS A 694 15.34 25.49 1.82
N ARG A 695 15.85 24.77 2.82
CA ARG A 695 15.57 23.37 3.03
C ARG A 695 14.60 23.38 4.19
N THR A 696 13.37 22.95 3.97
CA THR A 696 12.31 22.98 5.02
C THR A 696 12.19 21.65 5.74
N GLY A 697 12.98 20.65 5.32
CA GLY A 697 12.82 19.25 5.69
C GLY A 697 11.68 18.58 4.91
N LEU A 698 10.69 19.36 4.47
CA LEU A 698 9.62 18.91 3.58
C LEU A 698 9.96 19.04 2.10
N LEU A 699 10.75 20.04 1.73
CA LEU A 699 11.23 20.28 0.37
C LEU A 699 12.70 20.72 0.37
N ARG A 700 13.38 20.31 -0.69
CA ARG A 700 14.75 20.69 -1.03
C ARG A 700 14.92 20.71 -2.55
N LEU A 701 15.28 21.87 -3.11
CA LEU A 701 15.49 22.01 -4.56
C LEU A 701 16.91 21.65 -5.02
N ILE A 702 17.89 21.73 -4.12
CA ILE A 702 19.30 21.49 -4.43
C ILE A 702 19.91 20.47 -3.47
N SER A 703 20.71 19.56 -4.02
CA SER A 703 21.34 18.48 -3.25
C SER A 703 22.56 18.94 -2.45
N HIS A 704 23.26 19.99 -2.89
CA HIS A 704 24.42 20.56 -2.19
C HIS A 704 24.07 21.62 -1.15
N HIS A 705 24.92 21.79 -0.15
CA HIS A 705 24.83 22.90 0.80
C HIS A 705 25.43 24.17 0.20
N PRO A 706 24.73 25.31 0.22
CA PRO A 706 25.23 26.54 -0.38
C PRO A 706 26.41 27.11 0.43
N CYS A 707 27.33 27.83 -0.23
CA CYS A 707 28.46 28.44 0.47
C CYS A 707 28.02 29.58 1.41
N ALA A 708 26.89 30.23 1.13
CA ALA A 708 26.26 31.27 1.94
C ALA A 708 24.73 31.23 1.77
N PRO A 709 23.93 31.82 2.67
CA PRO A 709 22.46 31.81 2.59
C PRO A 709 21.90 32.44 1.31
N GLY A 710 22.63 33.38 0.70
CA GLY A 710 22.29 34.04 -0.56
C GLY A 710 23.16 33.64 -1.75
N CYS A 711 23.74 32.43 -1.78
CA CYS A 711 24.65 32.01 -2.85
C CYS A 711 23.99 32.12 -4.25
N VAL A 712 24.40 33.11 -5.04
CA VAL A 712 23.81 33.45 -6.35
C VAL A 712 23.78 32.26 -7.30
N ALA A 713 24.89 31.52 -7.40
CA ALA A 713 24.97 30.35 -8.28
C ALA A 713 24.04 29.20 -7.82
N SER A 714 23.89 29.01 -6.51
CA SER A 714 22.92 28.03 -5.99
C SER A 714 21.48 28.48 -6.26
N VAL A 715 21.19 29.79 -6.15
CA VAL A 715 19.86 30.36 -6.46
C VAL A 715 19.51 30.08 -7.92
N ALA A 716 20.44 30.34 -8.84
CA ALA A 716 20.24 30.05 -10.26
C ALA A 716 19.92 28.57 -10.52
N ASN A 717 20.64 27.65 -9.85
CA ASN A 717 20.34 26.21 -9.95
C ASN A 717 18.94 25.88 -9.41
N ALA A 718 18.57 26.39 -8.23
CA ALA A 718 17.26 26.14 -7.63
C ALA A 718 16.11 26.72 -8.49
N GLU A 719 16.31 27.89 -9.08
CA GLU A 719 15.38 28.52 -10.01
C GLU A 719 15.24 27.71 -11.31
N GLY A 720 16.32 27.12 -11.82
CA GLY A 720 16.27 26.19 -12.95
C GLY A 720 15.41 24.96 -12.65
N VAL A 721 15.55 24.37 -11.46
CA VAL A 721 14.73 23.24 -11.00
C VAL A 721 13.25 23.65 -10.89
N LEU A 722 12.95 24.83 -10.33
CA LEU A 722 11.58 25.34 -10.27
C LEU A 722 10.99 25.65 -11.65
N GLY A 723 11.79 26.19 -12.57
CA GLY A 723 11.38 26.40 -13.96
C GLY A 723 11.00 25.10 -14.63
N ARG A 724 11.76 24.03 -14.37
CA ARG A 724 11.44 22.68 -14.86
C ARG A 724 10.18 22.10 -14.23
N LEU A 725 10.02 22.26 -12.93
CA LEU A 725 8.78 21.87 -12.24
C LEU A 725 7.59 22.65 -12.80
N ALA A 726 7.74 23.95 -13.09
CA ALA A 726 6.68 24.79 -13.65
C ALA A 726 6.30 24.37 -15.07
N ALA A 727 7.28 23.98 -15.89
CA ALA A 727 7.04 23.46 -17.24
C ALA A 727 6.23 22.15 -17.22
N LEU A 728 6.34 21.36 -16.16
CA LEU A 728 5.53 20.15 -15.94
C LEU A 728 4.16 20.48 -15.32
N CYS A 729 4.16 21.33 -14.30
CA CYS A 729 2.98 21.74 -13.56
C CYS A 729 3.23 23.09 -12.85
N ALA A 730 2.69 24.18 -13.42
CA ALA A 730 2.82 25.51 -12.85
C ALA A 730 2.30 25.61 -11.40
N ALA A 731 1.19 24.93 -11.10
CA ALA A 731 0.65 24.87 -9.74
C ALA A 731 1.62 24.21 -8.74
N ALA A 732 2.32 23.15 -9.15
CA ALA A 732 3.31 22.48 -8.32
C ALA A 732 4.50 23.41 -7.99
N ALA A 733 4.99 24.17 -8.98
CA ALA A 733 6.07 25.12 -8.74
C ALA A 733 5.64 26.28 -7.82
N THR A 734 4.41 26.77 -7.97
CA THR A 734 3.83 27.76 -7.05
C THR A 734 3.73 27.20 -5.64
N GLY A 735 3.23 25.97 -5.48
CA GLY A 735 3.16 25.27 -4.20
C GLY A 735 4.54 25.10 -3.56
N ALA A 736 5.54 24.66 -4.33
CA ALA A 736 6.92 24.56 -3.88
C ALA A 736 7.46 25.90 -3.36
N ARG A 737 7.29 26.99 -4.13
CA ARG A 737 7.73 28.33 -3.70
C ARG A 737 7.04 28.79 -2.42
N ALA A 738 5.74 28.53 -2.29
CA ALA A 738 4.99 28.88 -1.10
C ALA A 738 5.54 28.17 0.14
N THR A 739 5.76 26.84 0.05
CA THR A 739 6.36 26.05 1.15
C THR A 739 7.78 26.52 1.47
N LEU A 740 8.61 26.78 0.46
CA LEU A 740 9.99 27.23 0.63
C LEU A 740 10.08 28.62 1.27
N ALA A 741 9.05 29.46 1.14
CA ALA A 741 8.97 30.77 1.76
C ALA A 741 8.52 30.74 3.24
N MET A 742 8.02 29.61 3.74
CA MET A 742 7.62 29.47 5.14
C MET A 742 8.83 29.41 6.07
N ALA A 743 8.66 29.79 7.33
CA ALA A 743 9.70 29.60 8.34
C ALA A 743 9.82 28.12 8.71
N SER A 744 11.02 27.70 9.13
CA SER A 744 11.25 26.32 9.56
C SER A 744 12.06 26.28 10.86
N LEU A 745 11.77 25.28 11.69
CA LEU A 745 12.53 24.95 12.87
C LEU A 745 13.17 23.58 12.68
N PHE A 746 14.49 23.55 12.67
CA PHE A 746 15.33 22.36 12.63
C PHE A 746 15.95 22.11 13.99
N LEU A 747 15.55 21.03 14.64
CA LEU A 747 16.21 20.55 15.84
C LEU A 747 17.35 19.58 15.49
N ASP A 748 17.06 18.63 14.61
CA ASP A 748 18.04 17.72 14.00
C ASP A 748 17.49 17.11 12.70
N TYR A 749 18.19 16.11 12.16
CA TYR A 749 17.84 15.45 10.91
C TYR A 749 16.49 14.71 10.97
N GLU A 750 16.06 14.27 12.15
CA GLU A 750 14.78 13.57 12.32
C GLU A 750 13.66 14.49 12.81
N ARG A 751 14.00 15.63 13.42
CA ARG A 751 13.07 16.54 14.09
C ARG A 751 13.18 17.93 13.47
N TYR A 752 12.30 18.19 12.52
CA TYR A 752 12.12 19.49 11.90
C TYR A 752 10.63 19.82 11.81
N ALA A 753 10.27 21.07 11.55
CA ALA A 753 8.90 21.44 11.20
C ALA A 753 8.88 22.76 10.43
N VAL A 754 7.94 22.88 9.48
CA VAL A 754 7.56 24.17 8.91
C VAL A 754 6.55 24.83 9.85
N VAL A 755 6.73 26.12 10.14
CA VAL A 755 5.94 26.89 11.09
C VAL A 755 5.53 28.24 10.50
N GLU A 756 4.35 28.72 10.91
CA GLU A 756 3.89 30.10 10.65
C GLU A 756 4.13 30.93 11.91
N GLY A 757 4.80 32.08 11.79
CA GLY A 757 5.18 32.90 12.95
C GLY A 757 6.25 33.95 12.64
N GLY A 758 6.74 34.60 13.69
CA GLY A 758 7.85 35.56 13.62
C GLY A 758 8.52 35.77 14.98
N PHE A 759 9.73 36.32 14.99
CA PHE A 759 10.41 36.67 16.24
C PHE A 759 9.82 37.93 16.90
N GLU A 760 9.49 37.81 18.19
CA GLU A 760 9.17 38.89 19.11
C GLU A 760 10.18 38.85 20.28
N GLY A 761 11.27 39.61 20.15
CA GLY A 761 12.40 39.56 21.07
C GLY A 761 13.09 38.17 21.05
N GLU A 762 13.15 37.51 22.20
CA GLU A 762 13.82 36.21 22.38
C GLU A 762 12.96 34.99 21.99
N ARG A 763 11.71 35.22 21.58
CA ARG A 763 10.74 34.16 21.28
C ARG A 763 10.29 34.25 19.83
N PHE A 764 10.12 33.10 19.19
CA PHE A 764 9.40 32.99 17.94
C PHE A 764 7.92 32.70 18.26
N VAL A 765 7.04 33.66 18.02
CA VAL A 765 5.61 33.53 18.27
C VAL A 765 4.97 32.79 17.11
N LEU A 766 4.27 31.69 17.42
CA LEU A 766 3.60 30.84 16.45
C LEU A 766 2.20 31.38 16.15
N HIS A 767 1.87 31.52 14.86
CA HIS A 767 0.57 31.97 14.41
C HIS A 767 -0.24 30.77 13.89
N GLY A 768 -1.16 30.28 14.71
CA GLY A 768 -2.04 29.16 14.38
C GLY A 768 -1.39 27.77 14.56
N ALA A 769 -2.23 26.74 14.55
CA ALA A 769 -1.83 25.34 14.82
C ALA A 769 -1.22 24.64 13.58
N LYS A 770 -0.27 25.27 12.89
CA LYS A 770 0.30 24.72 11.64
C LYS A 770 1.81 24.45 11.77
N ALA A 771 2.17 23.57 12.69
CA ALA A 771 3.46 22.90 12.61
C ALA A 771 3.31 21.66 11.73
N ARG A 772 4.07 21.60 10.63
CA ARG A 772 4.04 20.46 9.70
C ARG A 772 5.40 19.76 9.69
N SER A 773 5.38 18.48 10.01
CA SER A 773 6.50 17.56 9.82
C SER A 773 5.97 16.21 9.40
N VAL A 774 6.87 15.42 8.84
CA VAL A 774 6.59 14.10 8.30
C VAL A 774 7.52 13.07 8.90
N GLY A 775 7.14 11.79 8.79
CA GLY A 775 7.94 10.67 9.29
C GLY A 775 8.26 10.78 10.79
N ARG A 776 9.54 10.66 11.15
CA ARG A 776 10.02 10.66 12.54
C ARG A 776 9.81 12.01 13.25
N GLY A 777 9.65 13.10 12.50
CA GLY A 777 9.39 14.42 13.04
C GLY A 777 7.92 14.68 13.38
N ARG A 778 7.00 13.76 13.05
CA ARG A 778 5.55 13.94 13.31
C ARG A 778 5.25 14.25 14.77
N GLY A 779 5.83 13.48 15.70
CA GLY A 779 5.64 13.75 17.14
C GLY A 779 6.18 15.12 17.55
N PHE A 780 7.26 15.61 16.93
CA PHE A 780 7.78 16.95 17.19
C PHE A 780 6.87 18.04 16.61
N ALA A 781 6.29 17.84 15.43
CA ALA A 781 5.30 18.76 14.88
C ALA A 781 4.00 18.79 15.70
N GLU A 782 3.52 17.65 16.19
CA GLU A 782 2.35 17.57 17.08
C GLU A 782 2.60 18.35 18.39
N LEU A 783 3.83 18.29 18.93
CA LEU A 783 4.25 19.10 20.06
C LEU A 783 4.27 20.60 19.73
N LEU A 784 4.81 20.98 18.57
CA LEU A 784 4.86 22.37 18.12
C LEU A 784 3.47 22.94 17.84
N ALA A 785 2.54 22.13 17.33
CA ALA A 785 1.17 22.54 17.05
C ALA A 785 0.38 22.93 18.31
N GLN A 786 0.84 22.49 19.49
CA GLN A 786 0.28 22.84 20.80
C GLN A 786 0.95 24.08 21.42
N ALA A 787 2.07 24.54 20.85
CA ALA A 787 2.81 25.68 21.35
C ALA A 787 2.29 27.01 20.75
N SER A 788 2.33 28.07 21.55
CA SER A 788 2.11 29.46 21.11
C SER A 788 3.42 30.20 20.83
N TRP A 789 4.55 29.72 21.37
CA TRP A 789 5.87 30.29 21.07
C TRP A 789 7.01 29.28 21.26
N VAL A 790 8.14 29.56 20.61
CA VAL A 790 9.39 28.79 20.70
C VAL A 790 10.53 29.70 21.16
N ARG A 791 11.35 29.25 22.11
CA ARG A 791 12.63 29.88 22.47
C ARG A 791 13.78 28.92 22.18
N LEU A 792 14.81 29.41 21.51
CA LEU A 792 15.98 28.61 21.13
C LEU A 792 17.05 28.68 22.23
N GLY A 793 17.80 27.59 22.40
CA GLY A 793 18.99 27.51 23.24
C GLY A 793 19.99 26.53 22.64
N PRO A 794 21.25 26.52 23.11
CA PRO A 794 22.32 25.69 22.53
C PRO A 794 22.02 24.18 22.60
N ASP A 795 21.28 23.74 23.61
CA ASP A 795 20.94 22.32 23.85
C ASP A 795 19.50 21.95 23.45
N GLY A 796 18.77 22.84 22.79
CA GLY A 796 17.44 22.55 22.25
C GLY A 796 16.47 23.72 22.34
N VAL A 797 15.18 23.41 22.31
CA VAL A 797 14.12 24.42 22.28
C VAL A 797 13.23 24.36 23.51
N THR A 798 12.73 25.51 23.95
CA THR A 798 11.65 25.62 24.93
C THR A 798 10.37 26.02 24.20
N LEU A 799 9.36 25.17 24.28
CA LEU A 799 8.02 25.42 23.74
C LEU A 799 7.16 25.98 24.86
N GLY A 800 6.43 27.06 24.62
CA GLY A 800 5.43 27.56 25.55
C GLY A 800 4.03 27.46 24.98
N SER A 801 3.06 27.16 25.84
CA SER A 801 1.65 26.98 25.49
C SER A 801 0.82 28.23 25.84
N PRO A 802 -0.40 28.36 25.30
CA PRO A 802 -1.32 29.46 25.66
C PRO A 802 -1.66 29.54 27.16
N ASP A 803 -1.64 28.41 27.88
CA ASP A 803 -1.90 28.34 29.33
C ASP A 803 -0.69 28.73 30.20
N GLY A 804 0.44 29.12 29.57
CA GLY A 804 1.67 29.48 30.26
C GLY A 804 2.57 28.30 30.62
N SER A 805 2.14 27.05 30.37
CA SER A 805 3.01 25.88 30.54
C SER A 805 4.18 25.91 29.55
N THR A 806 5.30 25.30 29.95
CA THR A 806 6.48 25.20 29.09
C THR A 806 7.00 23.76 29.03
N ARG A 807 7.56 23.38 27.88
CA ARG A 807 8.17 22.07 27.63
C ARG A 807 9.52 22.26 26.94
N LYS A 808 10.59 21.71 27.53
CA LYS A 808 11.93 21.68 26.90
C LYS A 808 12.06 20.44 26.01
N VAL A 809 12.55 20.62 24.79
CA VAL A 809 12.86 19.54 23.86
C VAL A 809 14.36 19.63 23.54
N SER A 810 15.13 18.65 23.99
CA SER A 810 16.58 18.65 23.81
C SER A 810 16.97 18.37 22.36
N GLY A 811 17.98 19.07 21.85
CA GLY A 811 18.62 18.81 20.56
C GLY A 811 19.74 19.81 20.32
N PRO A 812 20.90 19.37 19.80
CA PRO A 812 22.07 20.23 19.70
C PRO A 812 21.83 21.33 18.66
N ARG A 813 22.18 22.57 18.99
CA ARG A 813 22.25 23.72 18.07
C ARG A 813 21.01 23.83 17.16
N PRO A 814 19.80 24.02 17.72
CA PRO A 814 18.59 24.19 16.92
C PRO A 814 18.72 25.42 16.02
N LEU A 815 18.12 25.32 14.84
CA LEU A 815 18.15 26.32 13.80
C LEU A 815 16.72 26.71 13.45
N LEU A 816 16.34 27.98 13.67
CA LEU A 816 15.09 28.53 13.16
C LEU A 816 15.41 29.54 12.07
N VAL A 817 14.79 29.35 10.90
CA VAL A 817 15.06 30.12 9.69
C VAL A 817 13.79 30.80 9.21
N GLU A 818 13.88 32.10 8.95
CA GLU A 818 12.86 32.88 8.24
C GLU A 818 13.40 33.28 6.86
N PRO A 819 12.96 32.62 5.78
CA PRO A 819 13.40 32.96 4.42
C PRO A 819 13.22 34.44 4.10
N GLY A 820 14.21 35.02 3.41
CA GLY A 820 14.24 36.45 3.09
C GLY A 820 14.74 37.36 4.22
N LYS A 821 15.00 36.83 5.42
CA LYS A 821 15.57 37.58 6.55
C LYS A 821 16.95 37.05 6.94
N PRO A 822 17.86 37.91 7.47
CA PRO A 822 19.05 37.46 8.17
C PRO A 822 18.70 36.56 9.36
N LEU A 823 19.67 35.76 9.83
CA LEU A 823 19.45 34.92 10.98
C LEU A 823 19.25 35.78 12.24
N ALA A 824 18.06 35.66 12.85
CA ALA A 824 17.70 36.39 14.06
C ALA A 824 18.70 36.13 15.20
N ALA A 825 18.92 37.13 16.06
CA ALA A 825 19.90 37.06 17.15
C ALA A 825 19.72 35.82 18.07
N PRO A 826 18.49 35.44 18.49
CA PRO A 826 18.29 34.23 19.29
C PRO A 826 18.70 32.94 18.56
N ALA A 827 18.41 32.84 17.26
CA ALA A 827 18.79 31.69 16.44
C ALA A 827 20.31 31.62 16.23
N ARG A 828 20.96 32.77 16.05
CA ARG A 828 22.41 32.88 15.96
C ARG A 828 23.07 32.46 17.28
N GLY A 829 22.55 32.91 18.41
CA GLY A 829 23.03 32.53 19.74
C GLY A 829 22.94 31.03 20.00
N ALA A 830 21.88 30.37 19.53
CA ALA A 830 21.73 28.92 19.64
C ALA A 830 22.66 28.11 18.71
N LEU A 831 23.07 28.68 17.57
CA LEU A 831 23.99 28.02 16.63
C LEU A 831 25.46 28.12 17.03
N LEU A 832 25.86 29.26 17.60
CA LEU A 832 27.23 29.44 18.05
C LEU A 832 27.47 28.43 19.17
N PRO A 833 28.58 27.67 19.13
CA PRO A 833 28.97 26.93 20.32
C PRO A 833 28.99 27.94 21.45
N GLU A 834 28.33 27.64 22.59
CA GLU A 834 28.69 28.31 23.83
C GLU A 834 30.20 28.32 23.84
N ALA A 835 30.82 29.49 24.05
CA ALA A 835 32.26 29.58 24.21
C ALA A 835 32.58 28.57 25.29
N VAL A 836 32.97 27.36 24.88
CA VAL A 836 33.19 26.25 25.79
C VAL A 836 34.20 26.85 26.72
N PRO A 837 33.84 27.12 27.99
CA PRO A 837 34.74 27.85 28.88
C PRO A 837 36.03 27.10 28.76
N LYS A 838 37.06 27.77 28.22
CA LYS A 838 38.28 27.14 27.73
C LYS A 838 38.62 26.08 28.77
N ARG A 839 38.41 24.80 28.43
CA ARG A 839 38.82 23.69 29.29
C ARG A 839 40.35 23.58 29.16
N GLU A 840 41.03 24.72 29.31
CA GLU A 840 42.47 24.84 29.50
C GLU A 840 42.86 24.35 30.90
N ASP A 841 41.89 24.15 31.79
CA ASP A 841 41.99 23.10 32.81
C ASP A 841 41.72 21.74 32.15
N ALA A 842 42.55 21.38 31.16
CA ALA A 842 42.64 20.04 30.67
C ALA A 842 42.81 19.15 31.91
N LEU A 843 41.91 18.19 32.08
CA LEU A 843 41.97 17.19 33.13
C LEU A 843 43.41 16.66 33.20
N ARG A 844 44.22 17.18 34.14
CA ARG A 844 45.59 16.73 34.31
C ARG A 844 45.50 15.37 34.95
N LEU A 845 46.23 14.40 34.41
CA LEU A 845 46.34 13.12 35.08
C LEU A 845 46.84 13.37 36.51
N PRO A 846 46.23 12.71 37.52
CA PRO A 846 46.73 12.75 38.89
C PRO A 846 48.25 12.48 38.88
N GLY A 847 49.02 13.20 39.70
CA GLY A 847 50.47 13.00 39.77
C GLY A 847 50.91 11.58 40.17
N THR A 848 49.97 10.76 40.66
CA THR A 848 50.13 9.32 40.91
C THR A 848 50.15 8.47 39.63
N ILE A 849 49.73 9.01 38.49
CA ILE A 849 49.77 8.35 37.19
C ILE A 849 50.97 8.90 36.42
N ARG A 850 52.14 8.29 36.64
CA ARG A 850 53.40 8.65 35.99
C ARG A 850 54.27 7.40 35.78
N PRO A 851 55.22 7.43 34.84
CA PRO A 851 56.13 6.30 34.62
C PRO A 851 56.81 5.83 35.91
N GLY A 852 56.92 4.51 36.08
CA GLY A 852 57.52 3.86 37.25
C GLY A 852 56.56 3.55 38.41
N VAL A 853 55.33 4.06 38.40
CA VAL A 853 54.34 3.73 39.44
C VAL A 853 53.74 2.34 39.19
N ARG A 854 53.66 1.52 40.25
CA ARG A 854 53.01 0.21 40.19
C ARG A 854 51.49 0.33 40.31
N ALA A 855 50.77 -0.36 39.43
CA ALA A 855 49.34 -0.58 39.47
C ALA A 855 49.11 -2.10 39.53
N GLY A 856 49.13 -2.67 40.74
CA GLY A 856 49.03 -4.12 40.94
C GLY A 856 50.31 -4.83 40.46
N GLY A 857 50.16 -5.87 39.64
CA GLY A 857 51.27 -6.59 39.02
C GLY A 857 51.97 -5.84 37.88
N PHE A 858 51.42 -4.70 37.43
CA PHE A 858 51.94 -3.90 36.32
C PHE A 858 52.63 -2.63 36.81
N THR A 859 53.55 -2.10 36.01
CA THR A 859 54.16 -0.77 36.20
C THR A 859 53.77 0.14 35.04
N ILE A 860 53.45 1.40 35.30
CA ILE A 860 53.25 2.39 34.24
C ILE A 860 54.59 2.58 33.52
N ALA A 861 54.71 2.11 32.29
CA ALA A 861 55.91 2.23 31.47
C ALA A 861 56.01 3.61 30.81
N SER A 862 54.89 4.14 30.32
CA SER A 862 54.85 5.45 29.68
C SER A 862 53.49 6.12 29.85
N VAL A 863 53.50 7.45 29.78
CA VAL A 863 52.29 8.28 29.69
C VAL A 863 52.51 9.24 28.53
N ALA A 864 51.73 9.09 27.47
CA ALA A 864 51.76 9.97 26.31
C ALA A 864 50.50 10.83 26.33
N THR A 865 50.65 12.13 26.58
CA THR A 865 49.54 13.09 26.57
C THR A 865 49.47 13.76 25.20
N GLY A 866 48.33 13.58 24.51
CA GLY A 866 47.97 14.32 23.31
C GLY A 866 46.88 15.34 23.60
N ASP A 867 46.50 16.10 22.58
CA ASP A 867 45.62 17.28 22.70
C ASP A 867 44.24 16.98 23.32
N ALA A 868 43.75 15.75 23.23
CA ALA A 868 42.42 15.36 23.72
C ALA A 868 42.39 14.12 24.64
N ALA A 869 43.50 13.40 24.78
CA ALA A 869 43.56 12.16 25.56
C ALA A 869 45.00 11.87 26.01
N SER A 870 45.14 11.14 27.12
CA SER A 870 46.40 10.55 27.54
C SER A 870 46.37 9.04 27.39
N THR A 871 47.38 8.47 26.76
CA THR A 871 47.59 7.02 26.67
C THR A 871 48.57 6.60 27.75
N ILE A 872 48.15 5.71 28.63
CA ILE A 872 48.94 5.17 29.73
C ILE A 872 49.29 3.72 29.39
N THR A 873 50.57 3.43 29.23
CA THR A 873 51.04 2.08 28.93
C THR A 873 51.42 1.37 30.23
N LEU A 874 50.75 0.27 30.54
CA LEU A 874 51.06 -0.62 31.65
C LEU A 874 51.93 -1.76 31.16
N ALA A 875 52.96 -2.15 31.93
CA ALA A 875 53.94 -3.16 31.58
C ALA A 875 54.17 -4.18 32.70
N ARG A 876 54.27 -5.46 32.35
CA ARG A 876 54.70 -6.57 33.22
C ARG A 876 55.49 -7.58 32.39
N GLY A 877 56.81 -7.66 32.57
CA GLY A 877 57.67 -8.46 31.69
C GLY A 877 57.59 -7.97 30.24
N GLU A 878 57.21 -8.86 29.31
CA GLU A 878 56.95 -8.52 27.90
C GLU A 878 55.51 -8.04 27.63
N GLU A 879 54.58 -8.26 28.58
CA GLU A 879 53.17 -7.88 28.43
C GLU A 879 53.01 -6.35 28.48
N ARG A 880 52.25 -5.78 27.54
CA ARG A 880 51.97 -4.34 27.43
C ARG A 880 50.47 -4.11 27.24
N LEU A 881 49.91 -3.18 28.00
CA LEU A 881 48.51 -2.78 27.93
C LEU A 881 48.40 -1.27 27.79
N ALA A 882 47.79 -0.79 26.71
CA ALA A 882 47.53 0.63 26.51
C ALA A 882 46.13 0.99 27.05
N VAL A 883 46.08 1.95 27.96
CA VAL A 883 44.83 2.48 28.53
C VAL A 883 44.70 3.93 28.11
N ARG A 884 43.68 4.24 27.30
CA ARG A 884 43.45 5.60 26.84
C ARG A 884 42.46 6.30 27.77
N VAL A 885 42.84 7.46 28.28
CA VAL A 885 42.04 8.23 29.23
C VAL A 885 41.78 9.61 28.65
N ARG A 886 40.51 10.03 28.60
CA ARG A 886 40.09 11.32 28.05
C ARG A 886 38.95 11.92 28.86
N ALA A 887 38.59 13.16 28.56
CA ALA A 887 37.36 13.73 29.09
C ALA A 887 36.14 12.92 28.59
N HIS A 888 35.20 12.63 29.48
CA HIS A 888 33.93 12.02 29.11
C HIS A 888 33.12 13.03 28.28
N ALA A 889 32.75 12.60 27.08
CA ALA A 889 31.82 13.29 26.21
C ALA A 889 30.55 12.45 26.11
N GLU A 890 29.40 13.09 26.30
CA GLU A 890 28.10 12.40 26.22
C GLU A 890 27.88 11.86 24.80
N GLY A 891 27.44 10.61 24.69
CA GLY A 891 27.23 9.93 23.41
C GLY A 891 28.47 9.26 22.80
N VAL A 892 29.69 9.48 23.32
CA VAL A 892 30.88 8.77 22.84
C VAL A 892 31.05 7.45 23.61
N PRO A 893 31.20 6.28 22.95
CA PRO A 893 31.43 5.00 23.62
C PRO A 893 32.65 5.04 24.53
N TYR A 894 32.62 4.34 25.66
CA TYR A 894 33.75 4.19 26.60
C TYR A 894 33.67 2.85 27.31
N ALA A 895 34.79 2.35 27.81
CA ALA A 895 34.79 1.11 28.61
C ALA A 895 34.39 1.40 30.07
N ILE A 896 34.96 2.44 30.68
CA ILE A 896 34.68 2.81 32.08
C ILE A 896 34.58 4.34 32.20
N ARG A 897 33.55 4.83 32.92
CA ARG A 897 33.40 6.26 33.25
C ARG A 897 33.68 6.52 34.73
N ILE A 898 34.48 7.55 35.01
CA ILE A 898 34.87 7.95 36.37
C ILE A 898 34.75 9.47 36.48
N GLY A 899 33.59 9.94 36.92
CA GLY A 899 33.26 11.37 36.96
C GLY A 899 33.40 12.03 35.59
N ALA A 900 34.39 12.92 35.45
CA ALA A 900 34.69 13.65 34.21
C ALA A 900 35.59 12.88 33.22
N TRP A 901 36.11 11.71 33.61
CA TRP A 901 36.98 10.89 32.77
C TRP A 901 36.22 9.74 32.09
N ALA A 902 36.56 9.47 30.84
CA ALA A 902 36.28 8.24 30.12
C ALA A 902 37.59 7.47 29.92
N VAL A 903 37.55 6.17 30.22
CA VAL A 903 38.66 5.24 30.03
C VAL A 903 38.25 4.30 28.90
N ASP A 904 39.00 4.37 27.80
CA ASP A 904 38.87 3.48 26.65
C ASP A 904 39.94 2.39 26.76
N LEU A 905 39.48 1.16 26.64
CA LEU A 905 40.31 -0.01 26.44
C LEU A 905 40.07 -0.46 25.01
N ASP A 906 41.11 -1.01 24.37
CA ASP A 906 40.92 -1.67 23.09
C ASP A 906 39.86 -2.78 23.26
N VAL A 907 38.77 -2.68 22.50
CA VAL A 907 37.51 -3.37 22.81
C VAL A 907 37.66 -4.88 22.63
N ASP A 908 38.56 -5.29 21.74
CA ASP A 908 38.94 -6.69 21.53
C ASP A 908 39.79 -7.25 22.68
N ALA A 909 40.44 -6.39 23.48
CA ALA A 909 41.32 -6.81 24.56
C ALA A 909 40.56 -7.14 25.86
N LEU A 910 39.40 -6.53 26.12
CA LEU A 910 38.68 -6.64 27.40
C LEU A 910 38.31 -8.08 27.79
N GLY A 911 37.93 -8.91 26.81
CA GLY A 911 37.64 -10.34 27.02
C GLY A 911 38.90 -11.19 27.24
N ALA A 912 40.06 -10.72 26.78
CA ALA A 912 41.35 -11.41 26.85
C ALA A 912 42.22 -10.97 28.04
N LEU A 913 41.82 -9.95 28.80
CA LEU A 913 42.58 -9.50 29.97
C LEU A 913 42.55 -10.54 31.09
N GLY A 914 43.72 -11.01 31.51
CA GLY A 914 43.89 -11.79 32.74
C GLY A 914 43.57 -10.98 34.01
N ASP A 915 43.35 -11.67 35.13
CA ASP A 915 42.90 -11.06 36.39
C ASP A 915 43.83 -9.94 36.90
N GLU A 916 45.15 -10.10 36.71
CA GLU A 916 46.13 -9.09 37.09
C GLU A 916 46.06 -7.82 36.23
N ALA A 917 45.78 -7.95 34.94
CA ALA A 917 45.61 -6.80 34.03
C ALA A 917 44.32 -6.04 34.36
N ARG A 918 43.23 -6.76 34.67
CA ARG A 918 41.98 -6.14 35.15
C ARG A 918 42.19 -5.42 36.48
N ALA A 919 42.94 -6.02 37.41
CA ALA A 919 43.28 -5.39 38.68
C ALA A 919 44.11 -4.11 38.48
N ALA A 920 45.07 -4.11 37.56
CA ALA A 920 45.88 -2.95 37.21
C ALA A 920 45.06 -1.80 36.61
N VAL A 921 44.17 -2.10 35.66
CA VAL A 921 43.21 -1.12 35.11
C VAL A 921 42.31 -0.58 36.22
N GLY A 922 41.79 -1.45 37.09
CA GLY A 922 40.95 -1.05 38.22
C GLY A 922 41.67 -0.12 39.22
N LEU A 923 42.97 -0.29 39.42
CA LEU A 923 43.78 0.63 40.24
C LEU A 923 44.01 1.97 39.55
N LEU A 924 44.26 1.97 38.24
CA LEU A 924 44.40 3.19 37.44
C LEU A 924 43.08 4.00 37.41
N VAL A 925 41.95 3.32 37.23
CA VAL A 925 40.59 3.87 37.36
C VAL A 925 40.40 4.50 38.75
N ARG A 926 40.76 3.79 39.83
CA ARG A 926 40.66 4.34 41.19
C ARG A 926 41.55 5.57 41.40
N ALA A 927 42.73 5.60 40.79
CA ALA A 927 43.63 6.76 40.86
C ALA A 927 43.06 8.01 40.18
N LEU A 928 42.18 7.85 39.17
CA LEU A 928 41.49 8.96 38.50
C LEU A 928 40.31 9.54 39.33
N ALA A 929 39.78 8.78 40.30
CA ALA A 929 38.59 9.16 41.06
C ALA A 929 38.75 10.40 41.99
N PRO A 930 39.88 10.63 42.67
CA PRO A 930 40.08 11.83 43.49
C PRO A 930 40.11 13.11 42.66
N ALA A 931 40.75 13.10 41.48
CA ALA A 931 40.76 14.25 40.56
C ALA A 931 39.35 14.56 40.03
N ALA A 932 38.50 13.54 39.87
CA ALA A 932 37.11 13.74 39.47
C ALA A 932 36.21 14.37 40.56
N ARG A 933 36.60 14.30 41.85
CA ARG A 933 35.87 14.97 42.94
C ARG A 933 36.24 16.45 43.10
N ALA A 934 37.42 16.85 42.63
CA ALA A 934 37.89 18.24 42.71
C ALA A 934 37.37 19.13 41.55
N VAL A 935 36.77 18.53 40.52
CA VAL A 935 36.19 19.21 39.33
C VAL A 935 34.67 19.39 39.45
N ARG A 936 34.04 18.82 40.48
CA ARG A 936 32.67 19.14 40.89
C ARG A 936 32.71 20.25 41.93
#